data_AF-A0A7L3S7M4-F1
#
_entry.id   AF-A0A7L3S7M4-F1
#
_cell.length_a   1.000
_cell.length_b   1.000
_cell.length_c   1.000
_cell.angle_alpha   90.00
_cell.angle_beta   90.00
_cell.angle_gamma   90.00
#
_symmetry.space_group_name_H-M   'P 1'
#
loop_
_entity.id
_entity.type
_entity.pdbx_description
1 polymer ?
#
loop_
_entity_poly.entity_id
_entity_poly.type
_entity_poly.pdbx_seq_one_letter_code
_entity_poly.pdbx_strand_id
1 'polypeptide(L)'
;FLCSRSRLCSTRDLFATLTPQSFQVGINIIEAQKLVGVNINPFVVVKVGEEKRHTATQTSTNCPFYNEYFLFEFHEPRDILLHRLIEISVFHSKKIPLLGMCIGTFKMDVVTVYSQPDHRFFQKWAVISDPTDTRAGVKGFVKCSISVTARGDVVGSLPTSSSSRDEDIERNLLLPKRVPAERPWARVCIKLYHAEGLPSMSAGIMGGFSKIIGEKKVFIDPYVQVSFCGQQGETSVETNTTEPEWNEQISFIEMFPPLARKIKVQVLDDANVGDVAVATHYIDLQQISDPGRNGFNPTFGPAWVNLYGSPQNSALQDIHKDLNEGMGEGIFYRGRILMAITVEIFSSPGQPEEVTVEVEELHPLPENALGRKEEFLLFAAFFDATMMDSSLSSKSVSFEVSIGNYGKAEEVVTKVRRKVEKGEAKEEMQALLDPGSDGELDAEVLAPASVAPNKSVTKSLKPEPMEYDRSYSCLPMMHEKPCVYMWSYWEDHTWRLCISNWIIKLAERLEQGLDNVEKLLRRPKAKAEERLREVLEEFVAGCRQYSLSAERKTMAHPNNLDRCRMKYLMRNIILYAKQGLRVRRQLTRTNVKEKVKETRRILTKLRFMAKEPQCTLPDVLIWMLCNNRRVAYARVPAQNILYSVVEEEKGKDCAKIQTVFMKVPGLQTGEVFAKLEIYMWLGITKYAKNCLAELPEEFKYLSESGQEIVQLSAYSPPSWLSRDDFSYFQLRAHLYQARGILPAHDNGLSDPFARVVFSTHCQTTRMVEETLSPMWNELLLFDQLIIDGKKEELKTETPIIIINLFSHNKFGSPEFLGQAFAVPQVKLVDEPYTKPDMQFFDFYKGTKAAGELIATFELIELDYSGYLEDVEPKEPDYLGDPRAGRFIIPEGICPVLKEFRIEILFWGLRDLKRVNLFEVDQPQVIIECAGKKVESEVIVTYKENPNFTELVKYMDVELPEQVYLHPPLSIFVVEKRAFGRTVLVGTHVVSDVMKFSPRELEEEPEDMSK
;
A
#
# COMPACT_ATOMS: atom_id res chain seq x y z
N PHE A 1 -2.11 7.44 -2.98
CA PHE A 1 -1.28 6.50 -3.76
C PHE A 1 -0.84 7.22 -5.01
N LEU A 2 0.45 7.17 -5.30
CA LEU A 2 1.11 7.95 -6.33
C LEU A 2 1.50 6.99 -7.46
N CYS A 3 1.00 7.21 -8.66
CA CYS A 3 1.43 6.49 -9.85
C CYS A 3 1.99 7.52 -10.83
N SER A 4 3.16 7.27 -11.40
CA SER A 4 3.56 7.97 -12.62
C SER A 4 2.44 7.77 -13.65
N ARG A 5 2.14 8.81 -14.46
CA ARG A 5 1.00 8.82 -15.38
C ARG A 5 0.84 7.54 -16.21
N SER A 6 1.95 6.94 -16.62
CA SER A 6 2.04 5.73 -17.45
C SER A 6 2.41 4.46 -16.69
N ARG A 7 2.71 4.55 -15.39
CA ARG A 7 3.20 3.42 -14.59
C ARG A 7 2.35 3.23 -13.38
N LEU A 8 1.56 2.18 -13.42
CA LEU A 8 0.89 1.64 -12.25
C LEU A 8 1.97 1.26 -11.23
N CYS A 9 1.83 1.73 -9.98
CA CYS A 9 2.43 0.99 -8.87
C CYS A 9 2.01 -0.48 -8.98
N SER A 10 2.79 -1.43 -8.43
CA SER A 10 2.39 -2.84 -8.53
C SER A 10 0.92 -2.97 -8.13
N THR A 11 0.11 -3.76 -8.85
CA THR A 11 -1.32 -3.92 -8.55
C THR A 11 -1.54 -4.27 -7.07
N ARG A 12 -0.55 -4.92 -6.44
CA ARG A 12 -0.52 -5.18 -4.99
C ARG A 12 -0.42 -3.94 -4.12
N ASP A 13 0.29 -2.89 -4.53
CA ASP A 13 0.45 -1.64 -3.78
C ASP A 13 -0.77 -0.72 -3.93
N LEU A 14 -1.41 -0.69 -5.12
CA LEU A 14 -2.65 0.06 -5.38
C LEU A 14 -3.82 -0.43 -4.52
N PHE A 15 -3.86 -1.75 -4.28
CA PHE A 15 -4.89 -2.41 -3.49
C PHE A 15 -4.39 -2.93 -2.14
N ALA A 16 -3.23 -2.47 -1.66
CA ALA A 16 -2.72 -2.82 -0.33
C ALA A 16 -3.62 -2.17 0.73
N THR A 17 -4.71 -2.86 1.07
CA THR A 17 -5.63 -2.45 2.11
C THR A 17 -5.13 -2.98 3.45
N LEU A 18 -5.08 -2.12 4.48
CA LEU A 18 -5.03 -2.56 5.87
C LEU A 18 -6.43 -3.02 6.30
N THR A 19 -6.94 -4.07 5.67
CA THR A 19 -8.24 -4.65 6.06
C THR A 19 -8.05 -5.49 7.30
N PRO A 20 -8.89 -5.29 8.34
CA PRO A 20 -9.02 -6.25 9.41
C PRO A 20 -9.33 -7.62 8.83
N GLN A 21 -8.53 -8.60 9.22
CA GLN A 21 -8.71 -9.99 8.81
C GLN A 21 -8.82 -10.83 10.07
N SER A 22 -9.58 -11.93 9.96
CA SER A 22 -9.63 -12.91 11.05
C SER A 22 -8.37 -13.77 11.00
N PHE A 23 -7.65 -13.79 12.12
CA PHE A 23 -6.47 -14.61 12.32
C PHE A 23 -6.67 -15.54 13.51
N GLN A 24 -6.09 -16.72 13.39
CA GLN A 24 -6.06 -17.73 14.44
C GLN A 24 -4.61 -18.00 14.83
N VAL A 25 -4.28 -17.74 16.10
CA VAL A 25 -3.00 -18.11 16.71
C VAL A 25 -3.26 -19.36 17.56
N GLY A 26 -2.80 -20.50 17.07
CA GLY A 26 -2.91 -21.79 17.74
C GLY A 26 -1.62 -22.15 18.47
N ILE A 27 -1.70 -22.46 19.76
CA ILE A 27 -0.56 -22.82 20.61
C ILE A 27 -0.85 -24.14 21.31
N ASN A 28 -0.10 -25.19 20.99
CA ASN A 28 -0.14 -26.48 21.69
C ASN A 28 1.02 -26.58 22.68
N ILE A 29 0.73 -26.68 23.98
CA ILE A 29 1.72 -26.92 25.04
C ILE A 29 1.79 -28.44 25.29
N ILE A 30 2.90 -29.06 24.94
CA ILE A 30 3.04 -30.52 24.94
C ILE A 30 3.57 -31.01 26.27
N GLU A 31 4.78 -30.58 26.63
CA GLU A 31 5.47 -30.99 27.85
C GLU A 31 6.47 -29.91 28.28
N ALA A 32 6.94 -29.99 29.52
CA ALA A 32 8.12 -29.26 29.96
C ALA A 32 9.14 -30.24 30.54
N GLN A 33 10.42 -29.90 30.45
CA GLN A 33 11.51 -30.72 30.96
C GLN A 33 12.56 -29.86 31.66
N LYS A 34 13.29 -30.48 32.59
CA LYS A 34 14.39 -29.87 33.35
C LYS A 34 13.99 -28.57 34.06
N LEU A 35 12.74 -28.49 34.56
CA LEU A 35 12.31 -27.35 35.36
C LEU A 35 13.08 -27.29 36.68
N VAL A 36 13.58 -26.11 37.04
CA VAL A 36 14.30 -25.88 38.30
C VAL A 36 13.33 -25.90 39.48
N GLY A 37 13.70 -26.65 40.53
CA GLY A 37 12.93 -26.80 41.77
C GLY A 37 12.88 -28.26 42.23
N VAL A 38 12.34 -28.50 43.44
CA VAL A 38 12.14 -29.85 43.99
C VAL A 38 10.66 -30.04 44.25
N ASN A 39 10.07 -31.10 43.68
CA ASN A 39 8.64 -31.43 43.82
C ASN A 39 7.69 -30.26 43.53
N ILE A 40 8.00 -29.49 42.49
CA ILE A 40 7.16 -28.35 42.08
C ILE A 40 5.82 -28.84 41.53
N ASN A 41 4.84 -27.96 41.60
CA ASN A 41 3.52 -28.11 40.97
C ASN A 41 3.41 -27.17 39.76
N PRO A 42 3.97 -27.53 38.59
CA PRO A 42 4.07 -26.61 37.48
C PRO A 42 2.75 -26.49 36.70
N PHE A 43 2.50 -25.29 36.20
CA PHE A 43 1.54 -25.02 35.12
C PHE A 43 2.14 -23.97 34.17
N VAL A 44 1.70 -23.98 32.91
CA VAL A 44 2.18 -23.04 31.88
C VAL A 44 1.08 -22.02 31.60
N VAL A 45 1.43 -20.74 31.60
CA VAL A 45 0.58 -19.64 31.16
C VAL A 45 1.04 -19.22 29.76
N VAL A 46 0.09 -19.13 28.84
CA VAL A 46 0.30 -18.64 27.48
C VAL A 46 -0.45 -17.32 27.34
N LYS A 47 0.26 -16.26 26.96
CA LYS A 47 -0.31 -14.94 26.71
C LYS A 47 -0.02 -14.51 25.27
N VAL A 48 -1.03 -14.01 24.56
CA VAL A 48 -0.92 -13.44 23.21
C VAL A 48 -1.57 -12.07 23.21
N GLY A 49 -0.78 -11.00 23.16
CA GLY A 49 -1.30 -9.65 23.41
C GLY A 49 -1.89 -9.55 24.82
N GLU A 50 -3.16 -9.15 24.96
CA GLU A 50 -3.83 -9.04 26.26
C GLU A 50 -4.52 -10.33 26.73
N GLU A 51 -4.67 -11.31 25.83
CA GLU A 51 -5.35 -12.57 26.17
C GLU A 51 -4.41 -13.57 26.84
N LYS A 52 -4.86 -14.19 27.93
CA LYS A 52 -4.13 -15.23 28.66
C LYS A 52 -4.94 -16.53 28.77
N ARG A 53 -4.25 -17.67 28.70
CA ARG A 53 -4.74 -19.03 28.95
C ARG A 53 -3.70 -19.79 29.77
N HIS A 54 -4.08 -20.87 30.43
CA HIS A 54 -3.14 -21.67 31.23
C HIS A 54 -3.49 -23.16 31.17
N THR A 55 -2.47 -24.00 31.33
CA THR A 55 -2.62 -25.46 31.41
C THR A 55 -3.14 -25.90 32.78
N ALA A 56 -3.60 -27.14 32.89
CA ALA A 56 -3.79 -27.79 34.17
C ALA A 56 -2.48 -27.81 34.98
N THR A 57 -2.59 -27.70 36.30
CA THR A 57 -1.45 -27.84 37.21
C THR A 57 -1.09 -29.31 37.36
N GLN A 58 0.14 -29.67 37.05
CA GLN A 58 0.70 -30.99 37.34
C GLN A 58 1.31 -30.96 38.74
N THR A 59 1.20 -32.05 39.51
CA THR A 59 1.65 -32.09 40.90
C THR A 59 2.99 -32.82 41.04
N SER A 60 3.90 -32.24 41.84
CA SER A 60 5.15 -32.87 42.27
C SER A 60 6.02 -33.44 41.14
N THR A 61 6.23 -32.65 40.08
CA THR A 61 7.04 -33.06 38.92
C THR A 61 7.82 -31.91 38.31
N ASN A 62 9.06 -32.17 37.88
CA ASN A 62 9.90 -31.22 37.13
C ASN A 62 9.85 -31.46 35.60
N CYS A 63 9.16 -32.52 35.17
CA CYS A 63 8.97 -32.88 33.77
C CYS A 63 7.47 -33.11 33.47
N PRO A 64 6.62 -32.08 33.61
CA PRO A 64 5.18 -32.22 33.40
C PRO A 64 4.83 -32.48 31.94
N PHE A 65 3.81 -33.30 31.72
CA PHE A 65 3.18 -33.50 30.41
C PHE A 65 1.77 -32.90 30.44
N TYR A 66 1.42 -32.13 29.42
CA TYR A 66 0.14 -31.39 29.33
C TYR A 66 -0.65 -31.81 28.09
N ASN A 67 -0.05 -31.63 26.91
CA ASN A 67 -0.70 -31.79 25.59
C ASN A 67 -2.03 -31.04 25.46
N GLU A 68 -2.01 -29.76 25.84
CA GLU A 68 -3.17 -28.86 25.83
C GLU A 68 -3.06 -27.82 24.70
N TYR A 69 -4.14 -27.65 23.94
CA TYR A 69 -4.21 -26.73 22.80
C TYR A 69 -5.03 -25.48 23.14
N PHE A 70 -4.45 -24.31 22.88
CA PHE A 70 -5.08 -23.00 23.05
C PHE A 70 -5.23 -22.32 21.68
N LEU A 71 -6.41 -21.77 21.44
CA LEU A 71 -6.72 -20.97 20.26
C LEU A 71 -7.02 -19.53 20.67
N PHE A 72 -6.36 -18.58 20.02
CA PHE A 72 -6.61 -17.15 20.15
C PHE A 72 -7.09 -16.62 18.80
N GLU A 73 -8.20 -15.89 18.81
CA GLU A 73 -8.85 -15.38 17.60
C GLU A 73 -8.80 -13.85 17.60
N PHE A 74 -8.23 -13.27 16.54
CA PHE A 74 -8.10 -11.82 16.40
C PHE A 74 -8.79 -11.36 15.12
N HIS A 75 -9.46 -10.21 15.18
CA HIS A 75 -10.01 -9.53 14.01
C HIS A 75 -9.44 -8.12 13.93
N GLU A 76 -8.27 -8.02 13.30
CA GLU A 76 -7.51 -6.77 13.24
C GLU A 76 -6.62 -6.73 11.98
N PRO A 77 -6.11 -5.56 11.57
CA PRO A 77 -5.15 -5.45 10.48
C PRO A 77 -3.92 -6.31 10.72
N ARG A 78 -3.44 -6.97 9.65
CA ARG A 78 -2.31 -7.90 9.71
C ARG A 78 -1.08 -7.34 10.42
N ASP A 79 -0.68 -6.11 10.10
CA ASP A 79 0.52 -5.50 10.65
C ASP A 79 0.44 -5.30 12.18
N ILE A 80 -0.77 -5.16 12.72
CA ILE A 80 -0.99 -4.98 14.16
C ILE A 80 -0.81 -6.32 14.86
N LEU A 81 -1.50 -7.36 14.39
CA LEU A 81 -1.38 -8.71 14.93
C LEU A 81 0.06 -9.20 14.91
N LEU A 82 0.75 -8.98 13.79
CA LEU A 82 2.13 -9.44 13.58
C LEU A 82 3.11 -8.88 14.64
N HIS A 83 2.79 -7.77 15.31
CA HIS A 83 3.63 -7.21 16.38
C HIS A 83 3.17 -7.60 17.79
N ARG A 84 2.06 -8.33 17.95
CA ARG A 84 1.69 -8.84 19.27
C ARG A 84 2.75 -9.80 19.78
N LEU A 85 2.94 -9.79 21.10
CA LEU A 85 3.89 -10.65 21.78
C LEU A 85 3.18 -11.96 22.20
N ILE A 86 3.85 -13.08 21.94
CA ILE A 86 3.57 -14.40 22.49
C ILE A 86 4.50 -14.59 23.68
N GLU A 87 3.93 -14.85 24.84
CA GLU A 87 4.62 -15.10 26.09
C GLU A 87 4.24 -16.47 26.64
N ILE A 88 5.25 -17.28 26.97
CA ILE A 88 5.10 -18.61 27.57
C ILE A 88 5.83 -18.58 28.91
N SER A 89 5.08 -18.67 30.00
CA SER A 89 5.60 -18.57 31.36
C SER A 89 5.27 -19.82 32.16
N VAL A 90 6.25 -20.33 32.91
CA VAL A 90 6.05 -21.50 33.78
C VAL A 90 5.93 -21.03 35.22
N PHE A 91 4.89 -21.48 35.91
CA PHE A 91 4.62 -21.11 37.30
C PHE A 91 4.58 -22.35 38.20
N HIS A 92 5.10 -22.20 39.41
CA HIS A 92 4.90 -23.13 40.51
C HIS A 92 3.67 -22.70 41.34
N SER A 93 2.62 -23.53 41.37
CA SER A 93 1.41 -23.28 42.17
C SER A 93 1.65 -23.41 43.68
N LYS A 94 1.24 -22.38 44.45
CA LYS A 94 1.21 -22.39 45.94
C LYS A 94 -0.21 -22.69 46.43
N LYS A 95 -0.39 -22.91 47.74
CA LYS A 95 -1.67 -23.33 48.38
C LYS A 95 -2.88 -22.41 48.13
N ILE A 96 -2.68 -21.22 47.55
CA ILE A 96 -3.74 -20.30 47.12
C ILE A 96 -3.80 -20.33 45.58
N PRO A 97 -4.94 -20.67 44.96
CA PRO A 97 -5.10 -20.58 43.50
C PRO A 97 -4.77 -19.16 43.02
N LEU A 98 -3.99 -19.03 41.94
CA LEU A 98 -3.52 -17.78 41.31
C LEU A 98 -2.26 -17.10 41.91
N LEU A 99 -1.78 -17.51 43.10
CA LEU A 99 -0.51 -17.04 43.67
C LEU A 99 0.63 -18.02 43.33
N GLY A 100 0.92 -18.15 42.04
CA GLY A 100 2.05 -18.95 41.54
C GLY A 100 3.37 -18.18 41.60
N MET A 101 4.48 -18.85 41.93
CA MET A 101 5.82 -18.28 41.75
C MET A 101 6.28 -18.53 40.31
N CYS A 102 6.64 -17.48 39.56
CA CYS A 102 7.18 -17.64 38.21
C CYS A 102 8.54 -18.34 38.29
N ILE A 103 8.70 -19.43 37.54
CA ILE A 103 9.96 -20.15 37.37
C ILE A 103 10.77 -19.48 36.25
N GLY A 104 10.09 -18.98 35.22
CA GLY A 104 10.68 -18.19 34.16
C GLY A 104 9.74 -18.04 32.97
N THR A 105 10.20 -17.27 32.00
CA THR A 105 9.41 -16.82 30.85
C THR A 105 10.20 -16.93 29.55
N PHE A 106 9.49 -17.17 28.45
CA PHE A 106 9.94 -17.05 27.08
C PHE A 106 9.03 -16.08 26.30
N LYS A 107 9.60 -15.23 25.44
CA LYS A 107 8.87 -14.21 24.66
C LYS A 107 9.28 -14.23 23.18
N MET A 108 8.33 -14.06 22.26
CA MET A 108 8.58 -13.82 20.83
C MET A 108 7.41 -13.06 20.20
N ASP A 109 7.62 -12.34 19.10
CA ASP A 109 6.51 -11.72 18.37
C ASP A 109 5.81 -12.68 17.39
N VAL A 110 4.56 -12.38 17.06
CA VAL A 110 3.75 -13.18 16.11
C VAL A 110 4.40 -13.21 14.72
N VAL A 111 5.04 -12.12 14.26
CA VAL A 111 5.71 -12.06 12.95
C VAL A 111 6.85 -13.05 12.84
N THR A 112 7.55 -13.35 13.94
CA THR A 112 8.60 -14.37 13.94
C THR A 112 8.04 -15.75 13.60
N VAL A 113 6.86 -16.09 14.12
CA VAL A 113 6.14 -17.34 13.78
C VAL A 113 5.61 -17.29 12.35
N TYR A 114 4.93 -16.19 12.00
CA TYR A 114 4.34 -16.02 10.67
C TYR A 114 5.41 -16.04 9.57
N SER A 115 6.65 -15.65 9.86
CA SER A 115 7.74 -15.69 8.88
C SER A 115 8.35 -17.10 8.67
N GLN A 116 7.95 -18.10 9.48
CA GLN A 116 8.42 -19.48 9.30
C GLN A 116 7.73 -20.17 8.11
N PRO A 117 8.33 -21.24 7.55
CA PRO A 117 7.63 -22.12 6.61
C PRO A 117 6.30 -22.58 7.18
N ASP A 118 5.24 -22.53 6.36
CA ASP A 118 3.86 -22.84 6.73
C ASP A 118 3.31 -22.02 7.92
N HIS A 119 3.89 -20.85 8.22
CA HIS A 119 3.49 -19.96 9.31
C HIS A 119 3.48 -20.65 10.69
N ARG A 120 4.40 -21.61 10.91
CA ARG A 120 4.40 -22.45 12.12
C ARG A 120 5.79 -22.82 12.65
N PHE A 121 5.85 -23.01 13.96
CA PHE A 121 6.83 -23.85 14.64
C PHE A 121 6.15 -25.14 15.09
N PHE A 122 6.75 -26.29 14.77
CA PHE A 122 6.21 -27.60 15.15
C PHE A 122 7.15 -28.28 16.14
N GLN A 123 6.61 -28.65 17.30
CA GLN A 123 7.28 -29.42 18.36
C GLN A 123 8.69 -28.91 18.69
N LYS A 124 8.80 -27.62 19.01
CA LYS A 124 10.06 -26.94 19.35
C LYS A 124 10.13 -26.62 20.85
N TRP A 125 11.36 -26.52 21.38
CA TRP A 125 11.61 -26.22 22.79
C TRP A 125 11.84 -24.73 23.03
N ALA A 126 10.93 -24.09 23.76
CA ALA A 126 11.11 -22.75 24.30
C ALA A 126 12.05 -22.81 25.51
N VAL A 127 13.10 -21.99 25.50
CA VAL A 127 14.06 -21.87 26.62
C VAL A 127 13.47 -20.93 27.67
N ILE A 128 13.30 -21.43 28.89
CA ILE A 128 12.72 -20.66 30.00
C ILE A 128 13.84 -20.00 30.79
N SER A 129 13.81 -18.66 30.86
CA SER A 129 14.77 -17.84 31.61
C SER A 129 14.07 -17.04 32.70
N ASP A 130 14.78 -16.81 33.81
CA ASP A 130 14.29 -15.94 34.89
C ASP A 130 14.63 -14.49 34.57
N PRO A 131 13.64 -13.60 34.35
CA PRO A 131 13.92 -12.18 34.09
C PRO A 131 14.47 -11.45 35.33
N THR A 132 14.31 -12.00 36.54
CA THR A 132 14.78 -11.38 37.79
C THR A 132 16.20 -11.77 38.19
N ASP A 133 16.80 -12.75 37.48
CA ASP A 133 18.19 -13.15 37.69
C ASP A 133 18.75 -13.66 36.35
N THR A 134 19.46 -12.80 35.62
CA THR A 134 20.01 -13.17 34.32
C THR A 134 21.19 -14.15 34.44
N ARG A 135 21.83 -14.21 35.62
CA ARG A 135 22.98 -15.08 35.91
C ARG A 135 22.55 -16.49 36.28
N ALA A 136 21.28 -16.69 36.61
CA ALA A 136 20.70 -17.97 36.98
C ALA A 136 20.67 -19.02 35.87
N GLY A 137 20.96 -18.64 34.63
CA GLY A 137 20.96 -19.52 33.48
C GLY A 137 19.58 -20.06 33.11
N VAL A 138 19.55 -21.18 32.40
CA VAL A 138 18.31 -21.80 31.93
C VAL A 138 17.54 -22.45 33.09
N LYS A 139 16.28 -22.07 33.27
CA LYS A 139 15.37 -22.59 34.33
C LYS A 139 14.52 -23.78 33.89
N GLY A 140 14.56 -24.12 32.61
CA GLY A 140 13.91 -25.30 32.03
C GLY A 140 13.50 -25.07 30.58
N PHE A 141 12.77 -26.03 30.03
CA PHE A 141 12.33 -25.99 28.62
C PHE A 141 10.86 -26.38 28.50
N VAL A 142 10.12 -25.71 27.62
CA VAL A 142 8.71 -26.03 27.29
C VAL A 142 8.61 -26.43 25.81
N LYS A 143 8.18 -27.65 25.53
CA LYS A 143 7.91 -28.12 24.16
C LYS A 143 6.54 -27.64 23.72
N CYS A 144 6.49 -26.93 22.61
CA CYS A 144 5.24 -26.43 22.05
C CYS A 144 5.20 -26.44 20.52
N SER A 145 4.00 -26.33 19.97
CA SER A 145 3.78 -26.01 18.57
C SER A 145 2.98 -24.70 18.49
N ILE A 146 3.41 -23.78 17.63
CA ILE A 146 2.77 -22.47 17.45
C ILE A 146 2.47 -22.32 15.97
N SER A 147 1.24 -21.98 15.61
CA SER A 147 0.82 -21.73 14.23
C SER A 147 0.00 -20.46 14.15
N VAL A 148 0.22 -19.66 13.11
CA VAL A 148 -0.59 -18.48 12.80
C VAL A 148 -1.25 -18.73 11.46
N THR A 149 -2.57 -18.62 11.40
CA THR A 149 -3.34 -18.87 10.17
C THR A 149 -4.25 -17.70 9.88
N ALA A 150 -4.26 -17.25 8.62
CA ALA A 150 -5.19 -16.27 8.08
C ALA A 150 -6.16 -16.93 7.09
N ARG A 151 -7.30 -16.28 6.83
CA ARG A 151 -8.28 -16.77 5.86
C ARG A 151 -7.66 -16.83 4.45
N GLY A 152 -7.54 -18.05 3.90
CA GLY A 152 -6.96 -18.30 2.58
C GLY A 152 -5.54 -18.86 2.58
N ASP A 153 -4.90 -18.99 3.76
CA ASP A 153 -3.60 -19.65 3.88
C ASP A 153 -3.73 -21.16 3.61
N VAL A 154 -2.84 -21.71 2.80
CA VAL A 154 -2.78 -23.16 2.51
C VAL A 154 -1.97 -23.83 3.63
N VAL A 155 -2.66 -24.51 4.55
CA VAL A 155 -2.00 -25.26 5.64
C VAL A 155 -1.40 -26.55 5.09
N GLY A 156 -0.08 -26.62 5.02
CA GLY A 156 0.65 -27.83 4.59
C GLY A 156 0.45 -29.01 5.55
N SER A 157 0.52 -30.23 5.03
CA SER A 157 0.42 -31.46 5.82
C SER A 157 1.43 -31.49 6.99
N LEU A 158 1.04 -32.09 8.11
CA LEU A 158 1.93 -32.29 9.25
C LEU A 158 3.13 -33.17 8.85
N PRO A 159 4.36 -32.83 9.27
CA PRO A 159 5.50 -33.72 9.10
C PRO A 159 5.24 -35.06 9.81
N THR A 160 5.40 -36.18 9.10
CA THR A 160 5.16 -37.55 9.60
C THR A 160 6.34 -38.15 10.39
N SER A 161 7.27 -37.34 10.88
CA SER A 161 8.42 -37.87 11.62
C SER A 161 8.00 -38.40 12.99
N SER A 162 8.07 -39.72 13.17
CA SER A 162 7.99 -40.40 14.45
C SER A 162 9.10 -39.91 15.39
N SER A 163 8.73 -39.17 16.45
CA SER A 163 9.69 -38.70 17.45
C SER A 163 10.32 -39.88 18.21
N SER A 164 11.62 -40.11 18.04
CA SER A 164 12.41 -40.94 18.94
C SER A 164 12.49 -40.25 20.32
N ARG A 165 12.48 -41.02 21.41
CA ARG A 165 12.54 -40.49 22.78
C ARG A 165 13.86 -39.78 23.14
N ASP A 166 14.88 -39.84 22.28
CA ASP A 166 16.18 -39.15 22.40
C ASP A 166 16.29 -37.95 21.45
N GLU A 167 15.36 -36.98 21.53
CA GLU A 167 15.54 -35.69 20.83
C GLU A 167 16.47 -34.79 21.65
N ASP A 168 17.59 -34.38 21.04
CA ASP A 168 18.51 -33.38 21.60
C ASP A 168 17.82 -32.00 21.67
N ILE A 169 17.42 -31.59 22.89
CA ILE A 169 16.69 -30.34 23.17
C ILE A 169 17.38 -29.14 22.52
N GLU A 170 18.72 -29.05 22.65
CA GLU A 170 19.51 -27.90 22.22
C GLU A 170 19.55 -27.75 20.70
N ARG A 171 19.30 -28.83 19.95
CA ARG A 171 19.20 -28.80 18.48
C ARG A 171 17.81 -28.47 17.97
N ASN A 172 16.81 -28.46 18.85
CA ASN A 172 15.40 -28.32 18.48
C ASN A 172 14.68 -27.17 19.20
N LEU A 173 15.39 -26.06 19.41
CA LEU A 173 14.85 -24.88 20.08
C LEU A 173 13.80 -24.13 19.24
N LEU A 174 12.91 -23.42 19.92
CA LEU A 174 11.88 -22.53 19.38
C LEU A 174 12.52 -21.19 18.96
N LEU A 175 13.45 -21.28 18.01
CA LEU A 175 14.21 -20.15 17.49
C LEU A 175 14.16 -20.11 15.96
N PRO A 176 14.12 -18.92 15.34
CA PRO A 176 14.25 -18.78 13.90
C PRO A 176 15.58 -19.30 13.36
N LYS A 177 15.59 -19.67 12.08
CA LYS A 177 16.85 -19.97 11.38
C LYS A 177 17.80 -18.78 11.49
N ARG A 178 19.07 -19.05 11.86
CA ARG A 178 20.18 -18.09 12.05
C ARG A 178 20.24 -17.39 13.41
N VAL A 179 19.30 -17.64 14.32
CA VAL A 179 19.46 -17.23 15.72
C VAL A 179 20.26 -18.31 16.46
N PRO A 180 21.37 -17.97 17.13
CA PRO A 180 22.14 -18.93 17.89
C PRO A 180 21.36 -19.43 19.12
N ALA A 181 21.63 -20.66 19.55
CA ALA A 181 21.02 -21.26 20.75
C ALA A 181 21.40 -20.48 22.02
N GLU A 182 22.68 -20.13 22.14
CA GLU A 182 23.17 -19.21 23.16
C GLU A 182 23.04 -17.76 22.67
N ARG A 183 22.27 -16.98 23.42
CA ARG A 183 22.07 -15.56 23.16
C ARG A 183 22.68 -14.75 24.32
N PRO A 184 23.72 -13.94 24.08
CA PRO A 184 24.24 -13.05 25.11
C PRO A 184 23.19 -12.00 25.49
N TRP A 185 23.31 -11.47 26.69
CA TRP A 185 22.55 -10.29 27.09
C TRP A 185 23.11 -9.04 26.41
N ALA A 186 22.23 -8.11 26.08
CA ALA A 186 22.59 -6.82 25.53
C ALA A 186 21.77 -5.70 26.17
N ARG A 187 22.34 -4.50 26.16
CA ARG A 187 21.68 -3.25 26.47
C ARG A 187 21.28 -2.59 25.15
N VAL A 188 19.99 -2.37 24.97
CA VAL A 188 19.43 -1.62 23.83
C VAL A 188 19.10 -0.23 24.32
N CYS A 189 19.91 0.75 23.94
CA CYS A 189 19.76 2.14 24.37
C CYS A 189 18.98 2.94 23.32
N ILE A 190 17.88 3.56 23.73
CA ILE A 190 17.09 4.49 22.93
C ILE A 190 17.32 5.89 23.52
N LYS A 191 18.01 6.74 22.77
CA LYS A 191 18.32 8.12 23.15
C LYS A 191 17.26 9.05 22.56
N LEU A 192 16.59 9.82 23.38
CA LEU A 192 15.50 10.73 23.04
C LEU A 192 15.95 12.15 23.39
N TYR A 193 16.21 12.97 22.37
CA TYR A 193 16.80 14.29 22.57
C TYR A 193 15.72 15.35 22.75
N HIS A 194 14.96 15.63 21.69
CA HIS A 194 13.86 16.58 21.73
C HIS A 194 12.88 16.31 20.58
N ALA A 195 11.69 16.93 20.63
CA ALA A 195 10.74 16.94 19.52
C ALA A 195 10.47 18.38 19.05
N GLU A 196 9.99 18.52 17.81
CA GLU A 196 9.55 19.81 17.29
C GLU A 196 8.25 19.71 16.49
N GLY A 197 7.48 20.80 16.49
CA GLY A 197 6.26 20.92 15.70
C GLY A 197 5.12 20.01 16.17
N LEU A 198 5.09 19.64 17.46
CA LEU A 198 3.98 18.89 18.05
C LEU A 198 2.68 19.73 18.03
N PRO A 199 1.50 19.08 17.99
CA PRO A 199 0.22 19.79 18.05
C PRO A 199 -0.01 20.47 19.41
N SER A 200 -0.64 21.64 19.42
CA SER A 200 -1.31 22.16 20.63
C SER A 200 -2.75 21.61 20.72
N MET A 201 -3.29 21.50 21.94
CA MET A 201 -4.67 21.06 22.16
C MET A 201 -5.59 22.28 22.26
N SER A 202 -6.74 22.23 21.59
CA SER A 202 -7.84 23.15 21.95
C SER A 202 -8.69 22.47 23.02
N ALA A 203 -9.06 23.19 24.08
CA ALA A 203 -9.80 22.63 25.22
C ALA A 203 -11.17 22.04 24.79
N GLY A 204 -11.16 20.77 24.40
CA GLY A 204 -12.36 20.01 24.07
C GLY A 204 -13.25 19.88 25.29
N ILE A 205 -14.53 20.21 25.11
CA ILE A 205 -15.65 20.09 26.06
C ILE A 205 -15.69 21.14 27.19
N MET A 206 -14.56 21.62 27.73
CA MET A 206 -14.57 22.73 28.73
C MET A 206 -14.35 24.14 28.13
N GLY A 207 -14.02 24.22 26.84
CA GLY A 207 -13.87 25.49 26.09
C GLY A 207 -15.14 26.34 25.96
N GLY A 208 -16.29 25.86 26.42
CA GLY A 208 -17.51 26.69 26.57
C GLY A 208 -17.31 27.87 27.53
N PHE A 209 -16.44 27.73 28.53
CA PHE A 209 -16.11 28.80 29.48
C PHE A 209 -14.84 29.60 29.09
N SER A 210 -13.89 28.97 28.38
CA SER A 210 -12.70 29.67 27.86
C SER A 210 -12.99 30.60 26.67
N LYS A 211 -14.22 30.61 26.13
CA LYS A 211 -14.65 31.61 25.14
C LYS A 211 -14.96 32.98 25.72
N ILE A 212 -15.05 33.10 27.05
CA ILE A 212 -15.43 34.34 27.74
C ILE A 212 -14.18 35.10 28.26
N ILE A 213 -13.04 34.44 28.35
CA ILE A 213 -11.76 35.02 28.79
C ILE A 213 -10.72 34.66 27.73
N GLY A 214 -10.04 35.66 27.17
CA GLY A 214 -9.24 35.59 25.94
C GLY A 214 -8.44 34.30 25.70
N GLU A 215 -8.38 33.92 24.43
CA GLU A 215 -7.73 32.72 23.88
C GLU A 215 -6.29 32.54 24.40
N LYS A 216 -6.09 31.76 25.47
CA LYS A 216 -4.80 31.13 25.76
C LYS A 216 -4.72 29.82 24.98
N LYS A 217 -3.76 29.70 24.07
CA LYS A 217 -3.37 28.40 23.49
C LYS A 217 -3.00 27.47 24.65
N VAL A 218 -3.68 26.34 24.75
CA VAL A 218 -3.34 25.28 25.72
C VAL A 218 -2.28 24.42 25.04
N PHE A 219 -1.05 24.45 25.56
CA PHE A 219 -0.02 23.55 25.07
C PHE A 219 -0.24 22.17 25.68
N ILE A 220 0.35 21.16 25.04
CA ILE A 220 0.38 19.79 25.55
C ILE A 220 1.46 19.64 26.62
N ASP A 221 1.38 18.57 27.41
CA ASP A 221 2.37 18.14 28.40
C ASP A 221 3.04 16.83 27.91
N PRO A 222 3.95 16.90 26.92
CA PRO A 222 4.42 15.72 26.21
C PRO A 222 5.48 14.90 26.95
N TYR A 223 5.37 13.58 26.84
CA TYR A 223 6.42 12.61 27.17
C TYR A 223 6.47 11.49 26.13
N VAL A 224 7.54 10.69 26.16
CA VAL A 224 7.75 9.58 25.23
C VAL A 224 7.73 8.26 25.97
N GLN A 225 6.87 7.35 25.53
CA GLN A 225 6.84 5.97 25.96
C GLN A 225 7.47 5.08 24.89
N VAL A 226 8.45 4.27 25.28
CA VAL A 226 9.10 3.28 24.43
C VAL A 226 8.74 1.89 24.91
N SER A 227 8.25 1.04 24.02
CA SER A 227 7.95 -0.37 24.31
C SER A 227 8.74 -1.31 23.43
N PHE A 228 9.41 -2.28 24.05
CA PHE A 228 10.27 -3.25 23.37
C PHE A 228 10.31 -4.58 24.14
N CYS A 229 10.12 -5.71 23.45
CA CYS A 229 10.12 -7.06 24.05
C CYS A 229 9.18 -7.25 25.28
N GLY A 230 8.07 -6.51 25.31
CA GLY A 230 7.15 -6.50 26.46
C GLY A 230 7.69 -5.79 27.70
N GLN A 231 8.78 -5.04 27.56
CA GLN A 231 9.27 -4.05 28.50
C GLN A 231 8.80 -2.65 28.05
N GLN A 232 8.71 -1.71 28.99
CA GLN A 232 8.28 -0.34 28.75
C GLN A 232 9.13 0.62 29.59
N GLY A 233 9.53 1.74 28.98
CA GLY A 233 10.18 2.85 29.66
C GLY A 233 9.62 4.17 29.15
N GLU A 234 9.70 5.20 29.98
CA GLU A 234 9.10 6.51 29.74
C GLU A 234 10.11 7.61 30.06
N THR A 235 10.03 8.72 29.32
CA THR A 235 10.78 9.93 29.66
C THR A 235 10.08 10.72 30.75
N SER A 236 10.75 11.75 31.27
CA SER A 236 10.09 12.83 32.00
C SER A 236 9.01 13.54 31.14
N VAL A 237 8.05 14.15 31.83
CA VAL A 237 6.99 14.98 31.24
C VAL A 237 7.47 16.42 31.14
N GLU A 238 7.43 16.97 29.94
CA GLU A 238 7.72 18.39 29.70
C GLU A 238 6.42 19.18 29.69
N THR A 239 6.32 20.25 30.47
CA THR A 239 5.04 20.96 30.67
C THR A 239 4.82 22.08 29.68
N ASN A 240 3.60 22.16 29.14
CA ASN A 240 3.06 23.26 28.35
C ASN A 240 4.00 23.67 27.19
N THR A 241 4.42 22.67 26.39
CA THR A 241 5.33 22.88 25.25
C THR A 241 4.95 22.02 24.04
N THR A 242 5.17 22.56 22.83
CA THR A 242 5.10 21.79 21.57
C THR A 242 6.48 21.40 21.03
N GLU A 243 7.53 21.78 21.75
CA GLU A 243 8.94 21.55 21.41
C GLU A 243 9.68 21.04 22.67
N PRO A 244 9.32 19.87 23.21
CA PRO A 244 9.92 19.34 24.43
C PRO A 244 11.37 18.89 24.23
N GLU A 245 12.22 19.14 25.23
CA GLU A 245 13.60 18.69 25.29
C GLU A 245 13.80 17.75 26.48
N TRP A 246 13.85 16.44 26.22
CA TRP A 246 14.07 15.45 27.28
C TRP A 246 15.55 15.22 27.55
N ASN A 247 16.34 15.02 26.48
CA ASN A 247 17.73 14.57 26.57
C ASN A 247 17.88 13.37 27.52
N GLU A 248 17.12 12.30 27.28
CA GLU A 248 17.12 11.10 28.13
C GLU A 248 17.42 9.84 27.31
N GLN A 249 17.98 8.84 27.97
CA GLN A 249 18.24 7.51 27.44
C GLN A 249 17.40 6.49 28.18
N ILE A 250 16.58 5.75 27.44
CA ILE A 250 15.88 4.57 27.93
C ILE A 250 16.66 3.33 27.48
N SER A 251 17.17 2.56 28.44
CA SER A 251 17.97 1.35 28.20
C SER A 251 17.18 0.09 28.58
N PHE A 252 17.06 -0.85 27.64
CA PHE A 252 16.42 -2.14 27.87
C PHE A 252 17.47 -3.26 27.92
N ILE A 253 17.42 -4.10 28.95
CA ILE A 253 18.24 -5.32 29.03
C ILE A 253 17.48 -6.47 28.37
N GLU A 254 18.05 -7.07 27.32
CA GLU A 254 17.40 -8.17 26.59
C GLU A 254 18.40 -9.13 25.95
N MET A 255 18.01 -10.39 25.76
CA MET A 255 18.81 -11.37 25.03
C MET A 255 18.93 -11.00 23.55
N PHE A 256 20.15 -11.09 23.01
CA PHE A 256 20.47 -10.69 21.66
C PHE A 256 20.89 -11.88 20.77
N PRO A 257 20.39 -12.01 19.52
CA PRO A 257 19.36 -11.18 18.90
C PRO A 257 17.98 -11.31 19.57
N PRO A 258 17.20 -10.21 19.64
CA PRO A 258 15.85 -10.24 20.19
C PRO A 258 14.91 -11.05 19.29
N LEU A 259 13.89 -11.66 19.90
CA LEU A 259 12.79 -12.35 19.19
C LEU A 259 11.58 -11.42 18.96
N ALA A 260 11.73 -10.14 19.27
CA ALA A 260 10.84 -9.08 18.83
C ALA A 260 11.54 -8.22 17.77
N ARG A 261 10.80 -7.86 16.73
CA ARG A 261 11.33 -7.22 15.52
C ARG A 261 11.21 -5.71 15.51
N LYS A 262 10.28 -5.13 16.28
CA LYS A 262 10.01 -3.69 16.28
C LYS A 262 10.10 -3.08 17.67
N ILE A 263 10.59 -1.84 17.70
CA ILE A 263 10.49 -0.94 18.85
C ILE A 263 9.30 -0.01 18.59
N LYS A 264 8.37 0.09 19.54
CA LYS A 264 7.26 1.05 19.51
C LYS A 264 7.71 2.32 20.24
N VAL A 265 7.62 3.46 19.58
CA VAL A 265 7.89 4.79 20.15
C VAL A 265 6.60 5.59 20.06
N GLN A 266 6.08 6.01 21.20
CA GLN A 266 4.80 6.72 21.31
C GLN A 266 5.02 8.04 22.02
N VAL A 267 4.55 9.13 21.42
CA VAL A 267 4.49 10.44 22.08
C VAL A 267 3.10 10.57 22.67
N LEU A 268 3.03 10.84 23.98
CA LEU A 268 1.80 10.99 24.73
C LEU A 268 1.72 12.38 25.35
N ASP A 269 0.50 12.82 25.62
CA ASP A 269 0.14 14.04 26.34
C ASP A 269 -0.42 13.63 27.72
N ASP A 270 0.23 14.07 28.80
CA ASP A 270 -0.21 13.84 30.20
C ASP A 270 -1.40 14.75 30.54
N ALA A 271 -2.55 14.45 29.93
CA ALA A 271 -3.77 15.18 30.19
C ALA A 271 -4.38 14.77 31.54
N ASN A 272 -4.93 15.74 32.29
CA ASN A 272 -5.61 15.56 33.59
C ASN A 272 -6.72 14.47 33.65
N VAL A 273 -7.11 13.86 32.52
CA VAL A 273 -8.16 12.81 32.40
C VAL A 273 -7.59 11.48 31.85
N GLY A 274 -6.27 11.33 31.84
CA GLY A 274 -5.54 10.15 31.38
C GLY A 274 -4.80 10.38 30.05
N ASP A 275 -3.69 9.67 29.89
CA ASP A 275 -2.72 9.87 28.82
C ASP A 275 -3.34 9.73 27.43
N VAL A 276 -3.06 10.70 26.55
CA VAL A 276 -3.57 10.71 25.18
C VAL A 276 -2.41 10.55 24.21
N ALA A 277 -2.46 9.49 23.39
CA ALA A 277 -1.51 9.29 22.30
C ALA A 277 -1.59 10.47 21.30
N VAL A 278 -0.46 11.15 21.09
CA VAL A 278 -0.29 12.18 20.06
C VAL A 278 0.05 11.53 18.71
N ALA A 279 1.01 10.60 18.74
CA ALA A 279 1.44 9.81 17.59
C ALA A 279 2.23 8.56 18.01
N THR A 280 2.21 7.53 17.16
CA THR A 280 2.98 6.30 17.34
C THR A 280 3.85 6.04 16.11
N HIS A 281 5.12 5.67 16.33
CA HIS A 281 6.05 5.23 15.30
C HIS A 281 6.66 3.88 15.65
N TYR A 282 6.89 3.04 14.64
CA TYR A 282 7.51 1.73 14.82
C TYR A 282 8.83 1.63 14.06
N ILE A 283 9.91 1.25 14.76
CA ILE A 283 11.23 1.06 14.18
C ILE A 283 11.48 -0.43 13.96
N ASP A 284 11.65 -0.88 12.72
CA ASP A 284 11.99 -2.27 12.38
C ASP A 284 13.50 -2.50 12.52
N LEU A 285 13.89 -3.36 13.47
CA LEU A 285 15.28 -3.70 13.73
C LEU A 285 16.01 -4.23 12.49
N GLN A 286 15.31 -4.88 11.54
CA GLN A 286 15.94 -5.37 10.31
C GLN A 286 16.30 -4.26 9.32
N GLN A 287 15.67 -3.09 9.40
CA GLN A 287 16.02 -1.96 8.53
C GLN A 287 17.26 -1.22 9.02
N ILE A 288 17.60 -1.40 10.30
CA ILE A 288 18.68 -0.71 11.00
C ILE A 288 19.82 -1.66 11.44
N SER A 289 19.85 -2.89 10.95
CA SER A 289 20.87 -3.89 11.26
C SER A 289 21.20 -4.80 10.06
N ASP A 290 22.31 -5.53 10.16
CA ASP A 290 22.65 -6.64 9.28
C ASP A 290 23.17 -7.80 10.13
N PRO A 291 22.39 -8.87 10.35
CA PRO A 291 22.78 -9.97 11.23
C PRO A 291 23.81 -10.94 10.59
N GLY A 292 24.34 -10.63 9.40
CA GLY A 292 25.35 -11.44 8.75
C GLY A 292 26.72 -11.41 9.46
N ARG A 293 27.58 -12.38 9.16
CA ARG A 293 28.94 -12.50 9.75
C ARG A 293 29.79 -11.21 9.65
N ASN A 294 29.61 -10.45 8.57
CA ASN A 294 30.29 -9.17 8.33
C ASN A 294 29.31 -7.98 8.39
N GLY A 295 28.23 -8.14 9.16
CA GLY A 295 27.18 -7.14 9.31
C GLY A 295 27.39 -6.24 10.51
N PHE A 296 26.29 -5.67 11.02
CA PHE A 296 26.31 -4.71 12.12
C PHE A 296 25.06 -4.87 12.99
N ASN A 297 25.22 -4.63 14.29
CA ASN A 297 24.12 -4.63 15.24
C ASN A 297 23.16 -3.46 14.96
N PRO A 298 21.91 -3.51 15.45
CA PRO A 298 20.98 -2.41 15.34
C PRO A 298 21.60 -1.08 15.77
N THR A 299 21.57 -0.10 14.87
CA THR A 299 22.02 1.27 15.14
C THR A 299 21.17 2.26 14.36
N PHE A 300 20.81 3.38 14.97
CA PHE A 300 20.00 4.43 14.36
C PHE A 300 20.46 5.79 14.88
N GLY A 301 20.39 6.82 14.05
CA GLY A 301 20.54 8.19 14.46
C GLY A 301 21.93 8.58 15.00
N PRO A 302 22.06 9.80 15.59
CA PRO A 302 20.99 10.79 15.77
C PRO A 302 20.33 11.17 14.44
N ALA A 303 18.99 11.08 14.39
CA ALA A 303 18.19 11.41 13.20
C ALA A 303 16.74 11.73 13.58
N TRP A 304 16.11 12.58 12.77
CA TRP A 304 14.69 12.91 12.89
C TRP A 304 13.80 11.76 12.45
N VAL A 305 12.73 11.53 13.19
CA VAL A 305 11.62 10.63 12.87
C VAL A 305 10.36 11.45 12.75
N ASN A 306 9.76 11.48 11.55
CA ASN A 306 8.49 12.17 11.30
C ASN A 306 7.30 11.38 11.88
N LEU A 307 6.47 12.07 12.67
CA LEU A 307 5.33 11.50 13.38
C LEU A 307 4.02 11.79 12.65
N TYR A 308 3.16 10.79 12.57
CA TYR A 308 1.85 10.91 11.92
C TYR A 308 0.75 10.30 12.78
N GLY A 309 -0.44 10.88 12.71
CA GLY A 309 -1.61 10.46 13.49
C GLY A 309 -2.93 10.94 12.86
N SER A 310 -3.95 11.14 13.70
CA SER A 310 -5.26 11.69 13.34
C SER A 310 -5.23 13.24 13.19
N PRO A 311 -6.26 13.86 12.60
CA PRO A 311 -6.44 15.32 12.66
C PRO A 311 -6.56 15.86 14.11
N GLN A 312 -6.35 17.16 14.34
CA GLN A 312 -6.76 17.83 15.59
C GLN A 312 -8.30 17.99 15.62
N ASN A 313 -8.92 18.02 16.81
CA ASN A 313 -10.36 18.27 17.03
C ASN A 313 -11.37 17.18 16.62
N SER A 314 -11.03 15.89 16.74
CA SER A 314 -12.05 14.82 16.69
C SER A 314 -12.81 14.75 18.03
N ALA A 315 -13.73 15.69 18.25
CA ALA A 315 -14.55 15.76 19.46
C ALA A 315 -15.36 14.45 19.68
N LEU A 316 -15.43 13.99 20.94
CA LEU A 316 -16.31 12.97 21.52
C LEU A 316 -16.81 11.89 20.53
N GLN A 317 -16.17 10.71 20.58
CA GLN A 317 -16.21 9.59 19.62
C GLN A 317 -15.27 9.79 18.42
N ASP A 318 -13.98 9.95 18.73
CA ASP A 318 -12.92 10.02 17.72
C ASP A 318 -12.84 8.70 16.92
N ILE A 319 -13.41 8.72 15.71
CA ILE A 319 -13.40 7.62 14.74
C ILE A 319 -11.96 7.29 14.28
N HIS A 320 -10.99 8.17 14.56
CA HIS A 320 -9.59 8.05 14.13
C HIS A 320 -8.60 7.96 15.29
N LYS A 321 -9.05 7.82 16.55
CA LYS A 321 -8.17 7.72 17.73
C LYS A 321 -7.13 6.62 17.55
N ASP A 322 -7.60 5.51 16.99
CA ASP A 322 -6.81 4.34 16.63
C ASP A 322 -5.55 4.69 15.80
N LEU A 323 -5.59 5.73 14.95
CA LEU A 323 -4.42 6.17 14.19
C LEU A 323 -3.30 6.71 15.07
N ASN A 324 -3.62 7.39 16.18
CA ASN A 324 -2.60 7.88 17.13
C ASN A 324 -1.95 6.73 17.91
N GLU A 325 -2.68 5.65 18.15
CA GLU A 325 -2.19 4.40 18.77
C GLU A 325 -1.36 3.54 17.82
N GLY A 326 -1.19 3.99 16.56
CA GLY A 326 -0.47 3.27 15.52
C GLY A 326 -1.29 2.17 14.84
N MET A 327 -2.62 2.19 14.98
CA MET A 327 -3.55 1.27 14.34
C MET A 327 -3.94 1.79 12.94
N GLY A 328 -2.99 1.79 12.01
CA GLY A 328 -3.18 2.25 10.63
C GLY A 328 -2.15 3.27 10.17
N GLU A 329 -2.29 3.74 8.93
CA GLU A 329 -1.44 4.81 8.39
C GLU A 329 -1.94 6.18 8.90
N GLY A 330 -1.12 6.88 9.69
CA GLY A 330 -1.42 8.23 10.12
C GLY A 330 -1.66 9.17 8.93
N ILE A 331 -2.74 9.96 9.00
CA ILE A 331 -3.24 10.80 7.89
C ILE A 331 -2.93 12.29 8.09
N PHE A 332 -2.35 12.67 9.23
CA PHE A 332 -1.88 14.01 9.55
C PHE A 332 -0.46 13.98 10.10
N TYR A 333 0.33 15.00 9.76
CA TYR A 333 1.63 15.24 10.39
C TYR A 333 1.44 15.80 11.80
N ARG A 334 2.12 15.16 12.77
CA ARG A 334 2.02 15.43 14.22
C ARG A 334 3.31 15.98 14.84
N GLY A 335 4.31 16.31 14.01
CA GLY A 335 5.63 16.76 14.47
C GLY A 335 6.71 15.73 14.14
N ARG A 336 7.90 15.92 14.70
CA ARG A 336 9.03 15.00 14.55
C ARG A 336 9.83 14.90 15.84
N ILE A 337 10.45 13.75 16.07
CA ILE A 337 11.28 13.47 17.24
C ILE A 337 12.71 13.15 16.83
N LEU A 338 13.69 13.73 17.53
CA LEU A 338 15.11 13.48 17.31
C LEU A 338 15.58 12.38 18.26
N MET A 339 16.05 11.27 17.69
CA MET A 339 16.43 10.11 18.48
C MET A 339 17.61 9.32 17.90
N ALA A 340 18.21 8.45 18.73
CA ALA A 340 19.22 7.49 18.33
C ALA A 340 19.00 6.12 18.99
N ILE A 341 19.51 5.05 18.37
CA ILE A 341 19.48 3.69 18.92
C ILE A 341 20.88 3.09 18.83
N THR A 342 21.33 2.48 19.93
CA THR A 342 22.57 1.71 19.99
C THR A 342 22.35 0.40 20.72
N VAL A 343 23.14 -0.62 20.37
CA VAL A 343 23.11 -1.92 21.05
C VAL A 343 24.51 -2.26 21.55
N GLU A 344 24.61 -2.52 22.85
CA GLU A 344 25.82 -2.92 23.54
C GLU A 344 25.66 -4.36 24.02
N ILE A 345 26.49 -5.27 23.50
CA ILE A 345 26.43 -6.69 23.87
C ILE A 345 27.38 -6.92 25.04
N PHE A 346 26.88 -7.49 26.13
CA PHE A 346 27.69 -7.79 27.29
C PHE A 346 28.63 -8.98 27.03
N SER A 347 29.88 -8.85 27.45
CA SER A 347 30.85 -9.96 27.53
C SER A 347 31.05 -10.32 29.00
N SER A 348 31.13 -11.61 29.34
CA SER A 348 31.41 -12.03 30.73
C SER A 348 32.78 -11.49 31.19
N PRO A 349 32.91 -10.84 32.38
CA PRO A 349 31.99 -10.84 33.53
C PRO A 349 31.01 -9.63 33.64
N GLY A 350 30.83 -8.81 32.60
CA GLY A 350 29.99 -7.60 32.63
C GLY A 350 28.48 -7.82 32.48
N GLN A 351 27.95 -8.99 32.84
CA GLN A 351 26.53 -9.33 32.63
C GLN A 351 25.63 -8.66 33.70
N PRO A 352 24.49 -8.04 33.31
CA PRO A 352 23.55 -7.41 34.24
C PRO A 352 22.97 -8.43 35.23
N GLU A 353 22.50 -7.99 36.40
CA GLU A 353 21.93 -8.90 37.40
C GLU A 353 20.50 -9.31 37.04
N GLU A 354 19.70 -8.39 36.55
CA GLU A 354 18.29 -8.58 36.22
C GLU A 354 17.92 -7.88 34.89
N VAL A 355 16.74 -8.23 34.36
CA VAL A 355 16.13 -7.55 33.22
C VAL A 355 15.46 -6.28 33.70
N THR A 356 16.14 -5.15 33.49
CA THR A 356 15.68 -3.81 33.91
C THR A 356 15.47 -2.88 32.73
N VAL A 357 14.66 -1.86 32.99
CA VAL A 357 14.56 -0.66 32.17
C VAL A 357 15.17 0.48 32.96
N GLU A 358 16.23 1.08 32.44
CA GLU A 358 16.96 2.17 33.08
C GLU A 358 16.72 3.46 32.29
N VAL A 359 16.43 4.56 32.99
CA VAL A 359 16.31 5.91 32.40
C VAL A 359 17.45 6.76 32.94
N GLU A 360 18.25 7.33 32.03
CA GLU A 360 19.44 8.12 32.36
C GLU A 360 19.40 9.46 31.61
N GLU A 361 19.84 10.54 32.27
CA GLU A 361 20.01 11.85 31.63
C GLU A 361 21.19 11.83 30.63
N LEU A 362 21.02 12.50 29.50
CA LEU A 362 22.00 12.64 28.44
C LEU A 362 22.46 14.09 28.33
N HIS A 363 23.69 14.27 27.86
CA HIS A 363 24.12 15.57 27.39
C HIS A 363 23.38 15.96 26.10
N PRO A 364 22.90 17.21 26.00
CA PRO A 364 22.31 17.73 24.77
C PRO A 364 23.26 17.59 23.58
N LEU A 365 22.70 17.40 22.39
CA LEU A 365 23.48 17.39 21.16
C LEU A 365 24.03 18.79 20.87
N PRO A 366 25.24 18.90 20.29
CA PRO A 366 25.72 20.18 19.76
C PRO A 366 24.73 20.76 18.73
N GLU A 367 24.50 22.07 18.74
CA GLU A 367 23.53 22.76 17.86
C GLU A 367 23.67 22.42 16.37
N ASN A 368 24.89 22.14 15.90
CA ASN A 368 25.18 21.81 14.50
C ASN A 368 25.36 20.30 14.24
N ALA A 369 24.97 19.41 15.15
CA ALA A 369 25.20 17.96 15.04
C ALA A 369 24.55 17.34 13.79
N LEU A 370 23.42 17.88 13.34
CA LEU A 370 22.67 17.43 12.16
C LEU A 370 22.93 18.30 10.91
N GLY A 371 23.80 19.31 11.01
CA GLY A 371 23.96 20.33 9.97
C GLY A 371 22.90 21.42 10.05
N ARG A 372 22.97 22.38 9.12
CA ARG A 372 22.06 23.53 9.06
C ARG A 372 20.75 23.15 8.37
N LYS A 373 19.66 23.80 8.79
CA LYS A 373 18.39 23.76 8.05
C LYS A 373 18.57 24.53 6.73
N GLU A 374 18.35 23.86 5.62
CA GLU A 374 18.26 24.45 4.29
C GLU A 374 16.79 24.77 3.98
N GLU A 375 16.59 25.76 3.13
CA GLU A 375 15.25 26.11 2.64
C GLU A 375 14.89 25.23 1.44
N PHE A 376 13.70 24.62 1.51
CA PHE A 376 13.11 23.77 0.47
C PHE A 376 11.86 24.42 -0.08
N LEU A 377 11.74 24.42 -1.41
CA LEU A 377 10.52 24.78 -2.13
C LEU A 377 9.77 23.49 -2.48
N LEU A 378 8.50 23.43 -2.08
CA LEU A 378 7.51 22.51 -2.66
C LEU A 378 6.66 23.31 -3.65
N PHE A 379 6.61 22.86 -4.90
CA PHE A 379 5.75 23.41 -5.95
C PHE A 379 4.82 22.31 -6.46
N ALA A 380 3.55 22.65 -6.68
CA ALA A 380 2.60 21.76 -7.33
C ALA A 380 1.64 22.50 -8.27
N ALA A 381 1.29 21.87 -9.38
CA ALA A 381 0.31 22.35 -10.35
C ALA A 381 -0.74 21.27 -10.62
N PHE A 382 -2.02 21.62 -10.54
CA PHE A 382 -3.12 20.69 -10.76
C PHE A 382 -3.57 20.73 -12.22
N PHE A 383 -3.66 19.56 -12.84
CA PHE A 383 -4.01 19.39 -14.25
C PHE A 383 -5.44 18.91 -14.46
N ASP A 384 -5.92 18.03 -13.59
CA ASP A 384 -7.31 17.55 -13.59
C ASP A 384 -7.71 17.02 -12.22
N ALA A 385 -8.99 17.12 -11.89
CA ALA A 385 -9.61 16.35 -10.81
C ALA A 385 -10.86 15.64 -11.33
N THR A 386 -10.89 14.31 -11.25
CA THR A 386 -11.86 13.44 -11.94
C THR A 386 -12.36 12.36 -10.98
N MET A 387 -13.34 11.55 -11.41
CA MET A 387 -13.95 10.48 -10.61
C MET A 387 -14.53 10.94 -9.27
N MET A 388 -14.96 12.19 -9.17
CA MET A 388 -15.62 12.68 -7.97
C MET A 388 -17.04 12.13 -7.90
N ASP A 389 -17.49 11.79 -6.70
CA ASP A 389 -18.86 11.36 -6.46
C ASP A 389 -19.86 12.48 -6.84
N SER A 390 -20.96 12.09 -7.49
CA SER A 390 -22.01 13.02 -7.95
C SER A 390 -22.64 13.86 -6.83
N SER A 391 -22.56 13.42 -5.56
CA SER A 391 -23.01 14.18 -4.38
C SER A 391 -22.20 15.46 -4.13
N LEU A 392 -21.04 15.61 -4.76
CA LEU A 392 -20.21 16.82 -4.69
C LEU A 392 -20.57 17.86 -5.76
N SER A 393 -21.38 17.51 -6.76
CA SER A 393 -21.72 18.39 -7.90
C SER A 393 -22.30 19.75 -7.50
N SER A 394 -22.99 19.85 -6.36
CA SER A 394 -23.58 21.10 -5.89
C SER A 394 -22.69 21.93 -4.96
N LYS A 395 -21.49 21.46 -4.63
CA LYS A 395 -20.63 22.06 -3.59
C LYS A 395 -19.32 22.57 -4.18
N SER A 396 -18.77 23.65 -3.62
CA SER A 396 -17.47 24.15 -4.05
C SER A 396 -16.34 23.30 -3.44
N VAL A 397 -15.36 22.97 -4.27
CA VAL A 397 -14.21 22.12 -3.96
C VAL A 397 -12.92 22.92 -4.14
N SER A 398 -11.97 22.76 -3.22
CA SER A 398 -10.59 23.23 -3.36
C SER A 398 -9.61 22.17 -2.86
N PHE A 399 -8.33 22.34 -3.14
CA PHE A 399 -7.26 21.46 -2.69
C PHE A 399 -6.29 22.21 -1.80
N GLU A 400 -5.93 21.63 -0.66
CA GLU A 400 -4.89 22.09 0.26
C GLU A 400 -3.69 21.16 0.17
N VAL A 401 -2.50 21.73 -0.01
CA VAL A 401 -1.23 20.99 0.00
C VAL A 401 -0.43 21.42 1.23
N SER A 402 0.24 20.48 1.90
CA SER A 402 1.08 20.77 3.07
C SER A 402 2.26 19.81 3.16
N ILE A 403 3.33 20.26 3.80
CA ILE A 403 4.50 19.45 4.17
C ILE A 403 4.92 19.80 5.60
N GLY A 404 4.95 18.81 6.48
CA GLY A 404 5.14 19.06 7.91
C GLY A 404 4.03 19.96 8.48
N ASN A 405 4.40 21.07 9.10
CA ASN A 405 3.46 22.11 9.55
C ASN A 405 3.28 23.27 8.56
N TYR A 406 4.02 23.27 7.44
CA TYR A 406 3.93 24.32 6.43
C TYR A 406 2.72 24.08 5.51
N GLY A 407 1.97 25.15 5.21
CA GLY A 407 0.85 25.13 4.27
C GLY A 407 -0.51 24.72 4.84
N LYS A 408 -0.60 24.35 6.12
CA LYS A 408 -1.88 24.06 6.79
C LYS A 408 -2.70 25.35 6.94
N ALA A 409 -3.93 25.40 6.40
CA ALA A 409 -4.86 26.47 6.75
C ALA A 409 -5.35 26.27 8.19
N GLU A 410 -5.31 27.31 9.03
CA GLU A 410 -5.94 27.26 10.35
C GLU A 410 -7.44 26.92 10.17
N GLU A 411 -7.98 26.04 11.02
CA GLU A 411 -9.41 25.69 11.01
C GLU A 411 -10.25 26.93 11.33
N VAL A 412 -10.68 27.65 10.30
CA VAL A 412 -11.59 28.79 10.44
C VAL A 412 -12.94 28.27 10.95
N VAL A 413 -13.12 28.26 12.26
CA VAL A 413 -14.45 28.21 12.88
C VAL A 413 -15.20 29.43 12.37
N THR A 414 -16.21 29.17 11.56
CA THR A 414 -16.98 30.16 10.79
C THR A 414 -17.60 31.22 11.71
N LYS A 415 -16.93 32.37 11.87
CA LYS A 415 -17.55 33.59 12.42
C LYS A 415 -18.47 34.18 11.35
N VAL A 416 -19.72 33.70 11.28
CA VAL A 416 -20.78 34.49 10.65
C VAL A 416 -21.13 35.63 11.60
N ARG A 417 -20.42 36.76 11.49
CA ARG A 417 -20.91 38.04 12.03
C ARG A 417 -22.14 38.43 11.22
N ARG A 418 -23.33 38.00 11.66
CA ARG A 418 -24.58 38.64 11.25
C ARG A 418 -24.51 40.09 11.74
N LYS A 419 -24.31 41.03 10.81
CA LYS A 419 -24.68 42.43 11.03
C LYS A 419 -26.18 42.44 11.28
N VAL A 420 -26.56 42.56 12.55
CA VAL A 420 -27.90 43.01 12.91
C VAL A 420 -27.81 44.53 12.92
N GLU A 421 -28.36 45.14 11.88
CA GLU A 421 -28.77 46.53 11.93
C GLU A 421 -29.89 46.64 12.97
N LYS A 422 -29.64 47.38 14.05
CA LYS A 422 -30.71 47.99 14.85
C LYS A 422 -30.28 49.38 15.28
N GLY A 423 -31.22 50.30 15.07
CA GLY A 423 -31.07 51.73 15.19
C GLY A 423 -30.80 52.25 16.60
N GLU A 424 -30.32 53.50 16.56
CA GLU A 424 -30.63 54.62 17.45
C GLU A 424 -29.88 54.78 18.80
N ALA A 425 -29.12 55.88 18.78
CA ALA A 425 -29.09 56.99 19.75
C ALA A 425 -28.04 57.00 20.89
N LYS A 426 -27.13 57.98 20.70
CA LYS A 426 -26.69 59.05 21.64
C LYS A 426 -25.42 58.87 22.50
N GLU A 427 -24.58 59.92 22.33
CA GLU A 427 -23.78 60.67 23.32
C GLU A 427 -22.58 59.94 23.95
N GLU A 428 -21.39 60.52 24.16
CA GLU A 428 -20.75 61.80 23.83
C GLU A 428 -19.26 61.67 24.25
N MET A 429 -18.42 62.61 23.78
CA MET A 429 -17.19 63.09 24.43
C MET A 429 -15.82 62.38 24.24
N GLN A 430 -15.09 62.91 23.25
CA GLN A 430 -13.84 63.70 23.35
C GLN A 430 -12.61 63.21 24.18
N ALA A 431 -11.51 63.07 23.43
CA ALA A 431 -10.07 63.20 23.69
C ALA A 431 -9.55 63.73 25.05
N LEU A 432 -8.38 63.22 25.49
CA LEU A 432 -7.15 64.01 25.81
C LEU A 432 -5.91 63.13 26.14
N LEU A 433 -4.74 63.74 25.86
CA LEU A 433 -3.32 63.36 25.77
C LEU A 433 -2.56 62.79 27.01
N ASP A 434 -1.57 61.90 26.72
CA ASP A 434 -0.15 61.77 27.21
C ASP A 434 0.23 61.67 28.72
N PRO A 435 1.49 61.31 29.10
CA PRO A 435 2.24 60.07 28.88
C PRO A 435 2.90 59.55 30.19
N GLY A 436 3.36 58.30 30.28
CA GLY A 436 4.04 57.84 31.51
C GLY A 436 4.63 56.43 31.48
N SER A 437 5.92 56.38 31.15
CA SER A 437 7.00 55.53 31.68
C SER A 437 6.77 54.05 32.04
N ASP A 438 7.68 53.26 31.46
CA ASP A 438 8.45 52.17 32.05
C ASP A 438 7.89 50.75 31.98
N GLY A 439 8.29 50.06 30.90
CA GLY A 439 9.30 49.02 31.01
C GLY A 439 8.81 47.61 31.34
N GLU A 440 8.77 46.74 30.33
CA GLU A 440 9.68 45.57 30.29
C GLU A 440 9.64 44.95 28.89
N LEU A 441 10.84 44.61 28.42
CA LEU A 441 11.14 44.10 27.10
C LEU A 441 10.77 42.61 27.03
N ASP A 442 9.60 42.30 26.50
CA ASP A 442 9.41 41.00 25.86
C ASP A 442 10.08 41.06 24.49
N ALA A 443 11.24 40.41 24.40
CA ALA A 443 11.88 40.10 23.14
C ALA A 443 10.95 39.15 22.37
N GLU A 444 10.03 39.73 21.60
CA GLU A 444 9.44 39.05 20.46
C GLU A 444 10.59 38.47 19.64
N VAL A 445 10.68 37.14 19.63
CA VAL A 445 11.47 36.41 18.64
C VAL A 445 10.85 36.75 17.30
N LEU A 446 11.36 37.83 16.70
CA LEU A 446 11.09 38.24 15.34
C LEU A 446 11.35 37.03 14.45
N ALA A 447 10.27 36.42 13.96
CA ALA A 447 10.33 35.59 12.78
C ALA A 447 11.10 36.38 11.69
N PRO A 448 12.07 35.76 10.99
CA PRO A 448 12.82 36.48 9.98
C PRO A 448 11.88 37.10 8.95
N ALA A 449 11.89 38.42 8.88
CA ALA A 449 11.11 39.22 7.97
C ALA A 449 11.64 39.06 6.53
N SER A 450 11.20 38.02 5.81
CA SER A 450 11.15 37.98 4.33
C SER A 450 10.40 36.76 3.75
N VAL A 451 9.34 36.26 4.40
CA VAL A 451 8.60 35.12 3.85
C VAL A 451 7.72 35.60 2.68
N ALA A 452 8.10 35.27 1.45
CA ALA A 452 7.20 35.36 0.30
C ALA A 452 5.88 34.62 0.64
N PRO A 453 4.70 35.17 0.33
CA PRO A 453 3.45 34.60 0.81
C PRO A 453 3.26 33.18 0.25
N ASN A 454 3.28 32.17 1.15
CA ASN A 454 2.97 30.79 0.80
C ASN A 454 1.55 30.71 0.22
N LYS A 455 1.36 29.94 -0.85
CA LYS A 455 0.05 29.67 -1.44
C LYS A 455 -0.21 28.17 -1.39
N SER A 456 -0.86 27.71 -0.33
CA SER A 456 -1.07 26.28 -0.08
C SER A 456 -2.42 25.74 -0.53
N VAL A 457 -3.37 26.62 -0.84
CA VAL A 457 -4.76 26.26 -1.17
C VAL A 457 -5.14 26.77 -2.56
N THR A 458 -5.77 25.93 -3.38
CA THR A 458 -6.33 26.34 -4.67
C THR A 458 -7.60 27.19 -4.48
N LYS A 459 -7.98 27.98 -5.49
CA LYS A 459 -9.31 28.61 -5.49
C LYS A 459 -10.40 27.54 -5.47
N SER A 460 -11.53 27.85 -4.85
CA SER A 460 -12.69 26.96 -4.81
C SER A 460 -13.43 26.98 -6.14
N LEU A 461 -13.59 25.80 -6.75
CA LEU A 461 -14.26 25.59 -8.03
C LEU A 461 -15.45 24.63 -7.86
N LYS A 462 -16.45 24.72 -8.73
CA LYS A 462 -17.61 23.82 -8.69
C LYS A 462 -17.40 22.63 -9.64
N PRO A 463 -17.58 21.39 -9.18
CA PRO A 463 -17.53 20.22 -10.06
C PRO A 463 -18.63 20.25 -11.11
N GLU A 464 -18.29 19.76 -12.30
CA GLU A 464 -19.18 19.58 -13.44
C GLU A 464 -19.35 18.07 -13.72
N PRO A 465 -20.47 17.63 -14.29
CA PRO A 465 -20.63 16.22 -14.68
C PRO A 465 -19.66 15.88 -15.82
N MET A 466 -19.12 14.67 -15.82
CA MET A 466 -18.29 14.17 -16.91
C MET A 466 -19.06 14.07 -18.23
N GLU A 467 -18.31 14.10 -19.34
CA GLU A 467 -18.87 13.92 -20.67
C GLU A 467 -19.36 12.49 -20.91
N TYR A 468 -20.37 12.36 -21.79
CA TYR A 468 -21.10 11.13 -22.13
C TYR A 468 -21.90 10.52 -20.95
N ASP A 469 -21.24 9.86 -20.00
CA ASP A 469 -21.85 9.26 -18.80
C ASP A 469 -21.65 10.16 -17.57
N ARG A 470 -22.75 10.68 -17.03
CA ARG A 470 -22.77 11.61 -15.88
C ARG A 470 -22.67 10.91 -14.52
N SER A 471 -22.21 9.66 -14.49
CA SER A 471 -22.01 8.88 -13.27
C SER A 471 -20.97 9.48 -12.32
N TYR A 472 -20.05 10.30 -12.83
CA TYR A 472 -19.02 10.99 -12.05
C TYR A 472 -19.00 12.50 -12.35
N SER A 473 -18.40 13.26 -11.45
CA SER A 473 -18.07 14.67 -11.65
C SER A 473 -16.55 14.87 -11.82
N CYS A 474 -16.18 15.97 -12.47
CA CYS A 474 -14.81 16.44 -12.67
C CYS A 474 -14.68 17.96 -12.45
N LEU A 475 -13.46 18.43 -12.25
CA LEU A 475 -13.06 19.84 -12.39
C LEU A 475 -12.16 19.89 -13.62
N PRO A 476 -12.71 20.25 -14.81
CA PRO A 476 -11.91 20.33 -16.03
C PRO A 476 -11.00 21.56 -15.93
N MET A 477 -9.74 21.37 -15.56
CA MET A 477 -8.76 22.47 -15.44
C MET A 477 -8.09 22.70 -16.79
N MET A 478 -8.87 22.93 -17.85
CA MET A 478 -8.41 22.84 -19.25
C MET A 478 -7.39 23.92 -19.62
N HIS A 479 -7.76 25.20 -19.52
CA HIS A 479 -6.91 26.32 -19.94
C HIS A 479 -5.95 26.80 -18.85
N GLU A 480 -6.47 26.92 -17.62
CA GLU A 480 -5.72 27.43 -16.48
C GLU A 480 -5.49 26.32 -15.46
N LYS A 481 -4.22 26.06 -15.14
CA LYS A 481 -3.79 25.07 -14.15
C LYS A 481 -3.48 25.79 -12.84
N PRO A 482 -4.24 25.61 -11.75
CA PRO A 482 -3.95 26.27 -10.49
C PRO A 482 -2.65 25.71 -9.89
N CYS A 483 -1.77 26.63 -9.46
CA CYS A 483 -0.51 26.30 -8.81
C CYS A 483 -0.54 26.67 -7.33
N VAL A 484 0.15 25.85 -6.53
CA VAL A 484 0.41 26.04 -5.10
C VAL A 484 1.91 25.88 -4.84
N TYR A 485 2.41 26.62 -3.86
CA TYR A 485 3.82 26.57 -3.48
C TYR A 485 4.01 26.95 -2.01
N MET A 486 5.06 26.39 -1.41
CA MET A 486 5.46 26.71 -0.04
C MET A 486 6.96 26.51 0.18
N TRP A 487 7.53 27.39 1.00
CA TRP A 487 8.87 27.23 1.54
C TRP A 487 8.80 26.57 2.91
N SER A 488 9.75 25.67 3.15
CA SER A 488 9.90 24.91 4.39
C SER A 488 11.39 24.74 4.72
N TYR A 489 11.73 24.49 5.99
CA TYR A 489 13.12 24.46 6.44
C TYR A 489 13.46 23.12 7.08
N TRP A 490 14.45 22.41 6.54
CA TRP A 490 14.82 21.05 6.98
C TRP A 490 16.33 20.83 6.90
N GLU A 491 16.89 19.97 7.74
CA GLU A 491 18.30 19.59 7.67
C GLU A 491 18.58 18.81 6.37
N ASP A 492 19.57 19.26 5.59
CA ASP A 492 19.88 18.66 4.29
C ASP A 492 20.61 17.31 4.43
N HIS A 493 19.80 16.26 4.55
CA HIS A 493 20.21 14.86 4.41
C HIS A 493 19.64 14.24 3.12
N THR A 494 19.37 15.04 2.09
CA THR A 494 18.77 14.58 0.82
C THR A 494 19.58 13.47 0.16
N TRP A 495 20.90 13.45 0.39
CA TRP A 495 21.80 12.40 -0.09
C TRP A 495 21.37 10.98 0.34
N ARG A 496 20.71 10.80 1.51
CA ARG A 496 20.13 9.50 1.93
C ARG A 496 19.04 9.06 0.93
N LEU A 497 18.14 9.97 0.60
CA LEU A 497 17.05 9.75 -0.35
C LEU A 497 17.57 9.57 -1.77
N CYS A 498 18.58 10.33 -2.20
CA CYS A 498 19.24 10.16 -3.50
C CYS A 498 19.85 8.76 -3.69
N ILE A 499 20.49 8.20 -2.66
CA ILE A 499 21.02 6.83 -2.70
C ILE A 499 19.87 5.83 -2.84
N SER A 500 18.82 6.03 -2.05
CA SER A 500 17.65 5.17 -2.00
C SER A 500 16.87 5.19 -3.32
N ASN A 501 16.72 6.36 -3.95
CA ASN A 501 16.04 6.56 -5.25
C ASN A 501 16.69 5.76 -6.37
N TRP A 502 18.02 5.67 -6.38
CA TRP A 502 18.72 4.86 -7.37
C TRP A 502 18.36 3.37 -7.26
N ILE A 503 18.28 2.85 -6.03
CA ILE A 503 17.90 1.46 -5.78
C ILE A 503 16.42 1.24 -6.16
N ILE A 504 15.55 2.22 -5.89
CA ILE A 504 14.14 2.20 -6.34
C ILE A 504 14.09 2.08 -7.87
N LYS A 505 14.77 2.97 -8.61
CA LYS A 505 14.80 2.95 -10.08
C LYS A 505 15.41 1.66 -10.65
N LEU A 506 16.39 1.07 -9.96
CA LEU A 506 16.93 -0.24 -10.31
C LEU A 506 15.88 -1.35 -10.11
N ALA A 507 15.17 -1.34 -8.98
CA ALA A 507 14.12 -2.31 -8.69
C ALA A 507 12.93 -2.18 -9.66
N GLU A 508 12.52 -0.96 -10.00
CA GLU A 508 11.43 -0.69 -10.93
C GLU A 508 11.73 -1.18 -12.35
N ARG A 509 12.96 -0.93 -12.85
CA ARG A 509 13.37 -1.47 -14.16
C ARG A 509 13.36 -2.99 -14.18
N LEU A 510 13.84 -3.63 -13.10
CA LEU A 510 13.82 -5.09 -12.98
C LEU A 510 12.38 -5.62 -12.94
N GLU A 511 11.50 -5.00 -12.15
CA GLU A 511 10.09 -5.38 -12.05
C GLU A 511 9.36 -5.26 -13.39
N GLN A 512 9.48 -4.11 -14.05
CA GLN A 512 8.89 -3.88 -15.37
C GLN A 512 9.40 -4.90 -16.40
N GLY A 513 10.69 -5.20 -16.38
CA GLY A 513 11.29 -6.23 -17.22
C GLY A 513 10.67 -7.62 -16.99
N LEU A 514 10.48 -8.00 -15.73
CA LEU A 514 9.89 -9.30 -15.36
C LEU A 514 8.41 -9.38 -15.73
N ASP A 515 7.64 -8.31 -15.49
CA ASP A 515 6.22 -8.26 -15.87
C ASP A 515 6.06 -8.36 -17.40
N ASN A 516 6.96 -7.75 -18.17
CA ASN A 516 6.98 -7.90 -19.64
C ASN A 516 7.26 -9.35 -20.05
N VAL A 517 8.18 -10.05 -19.38
CA VAL A 517 8.45 -11.48 -19.64
C VAL A 517 7.21 -12.32 -19.32
N GLU A 518 6.53 -12.07 -18.21
CA GLU A 518 5.31 -12.79 -17.83
C GLU A 518 4.16 -12.55 -18.80
N LYS A 519 4.01 -11.33 -19.33
CA LYS A 519 3.08 -11.04 -20.44
C LYS A 519 3.40 -11.87 -21.68
N LEU A 520 4.68 -11.96 -22.06
CA LEU A 520 5.12 -12.78 -23.20
C LEU A 520 4.88 -14.28 -22.96
N LEU A 521 4.99 -14.77 -21.72
CA LEU A 521 4.69 -16.17 -21.39
C LEU A 521 3.22 -16.56 -21.61
N ARG A 522 2.28 -15.58 -21.69
CA ARG A 522 0.87 -15.85 -22.04
C ARG A 522 0.69 -16.16 -23.54
N ARG A 523 1.67 -15.82 -24.40
CA ARG A 523 1.59 -15.99 -25.87
C ARG A 523 2.48 -17.16 -26.34
N PRO A 524 1.94 -18.18 -27.02
CA PRO A 524 2.75 -19.24 -27.63
C PRO A 524 3.77 -18.68 -28.63
N LYS A 525 4.97 -19.30 -28.72
CA LYS A 525 6.09 -18.88 -29.59
C LYS A 525 6.69 -17.49 -29.32
N ALA A 526 6.26 -16.78 -28.27
CA ALA A 526 6.85 -15.49 -27.90
C ALA A 526 8.29 -15.65 -27.35
N LYS A 527 9.15 -14.68 -27.66
CA LYS A 527 10.58 -14.62 -27.29
C LYS A 527 10.81 -14.27 -25.80
N ALA A 528 10.05 -14.87 -24.89
CA ALA A 528 10.10 -14.59 -23.45
C ALA A 528 11.49 -14.87 -22.82
N GLU A 529 12.19 -15.89 -23.33
CA GLU A 529 13.55 -16.22 -22.90
C GLU A 529 14.57 -15.14 -23.28
N GLU A 530 14.52 -14.64 -24.52
CA GLU A 530 15.39 -13.55 -25.00
C GLU A 530 15.14 -12.29 -24.16
N ARG A 531 13.86 -11.93 -23.93
CA ARG A 531 13.52 -10.77 -23.11
C ARG A 531 14.02 -10.91 -21.67
N LEU A 532 13.92 -12.08 -21.05
CA LEU A 532 14.44 -12.29 -19.69
C LEU A 532 15.96 -12.15 -19.63
N ARG A 533 16.67 -12.58 -20.69
CA ARG A 533 18.12 -12.41 -20.80
C ARG A 533 18.52 -10.94 -20.81
N GLU A 534 17.85 -10.13 -21.62
CA GLU A 534 18.04 -8.66 -21.67
C GLU A 534 17.77 -8.01 -20.32
N VAL A 535 16.65 -8.35 -19.67
CA VAL A 535 16.28 -7.80 -18.36
C VAL A 535 17.35 -8.09 -17.31
N LEU A 536 17.92 -9.29 -17.31
CA LEU A 536 19.02 -9.66 -16.41
C LEU A 536 20.32 -8.90 -16.73
N GLU A 537 20.56 -8.57 -18.00
CA GLU A 537 21.71 -7.77 -18.44
C GLU A 537 21.59 -6.30 -18.03
N GLU A 538 20.43 -5.70 -18.29
CA GLU A 538 20.07 -4.35 -17.84
C GLU A 538 20.21 -4.23 -16.32
N PHE A 539 19.71 -5.23 -15.58
CA PHE A 539 19.83 -5.28 -14.12
C PHE A 539 21.29 -5.32 -13.65
N VAL A 540 22.10 -6.22 -14.22
CA VAL A 540 23.53 -6.34 -13.87
C VAL A 540 24.30 -5.07 -14.23
N ALA A 541 23.99 -4.44 -15.36
CA ALA A 541 24.58 -3.17 -15.76
C ALA A 541 24.21 -2.04 -14.77
N GLY A 542 22.94 -1.94 -14.39
CA GLY A 542 22.46 -0.98 -13.40
C GLY A 542 23.13 -1.14 -12.03
N CYS A 543 23.34 -2.38 -11.57
CA CYS A 543 24.11 -2.63 -10.34
C CYS A 543 25.56 -2.13 -10.41
N ARG A 544 26.21 -2.27 -11.57
CA ARG A 544 27.59 -1.80 -11.79
C ARG A 544 27.66 -0.28 -11.77
N GLN A 545 26.74 0.38 -12.47
CA GLN A 545 26.64 1.85 -12.49
C GLN A 545 26.44 2.42 -11.09
N TYR A 546 25.52 1.84 -10.32
CA TYR A 546 25.29 2.23 -8.93
C TYR A 546 26.56 2.10 -8.08
N SER A 547 27.30 0.99 -8.21
CA SER A 547 28.52 0.74 -7.44
C SER A 547 29.59 1.81 -7.74
N LEU A 548 29.80 2.14 -9.02
CA LEU A 548 30.75 3.17 -9.46
C LEU A 548 30.37 4.57 -8.97
N SER A 549 29.08 4.88 -8.93
CA SER A 549 28.59 6.19 -8.50
C SER A 549 28.66 6.36 -6.98
N ALA A 550 28.24 5.34 -6.23
CA ALA A 550 28.21 5.41 -4.78
C ALA A 550 29.59 5.58 -4.15
N GLU A 551 30.66 5.05 -4.76
CA GLU A 551 32.04 5.28 -4.33
C GLU A 551 32.47 6.75 -4.37
N ARG A 552 31.81 7.58 -5.19
CA ARG A 552 32.13 9.01 -5.36
C ARG A 552 31.28 9.94 -4.49
N LYS A 553 30.29 9.42 -3.75
CA LYS A 553 29.36 10.25 -2.99
C LYS A 553 29.95 10.75 -1.69
N THR A 554 29.88 12.06 -1.49
CA THR A 554 30.16 12.70 -0.20
C THR A 554 28.90 12.70 0.65
N MET A 555 28.98 12.17 1.87
CA MET A 555 27.92 12.24 2.86
C MET A 555 28.22 13.41 3.81
N ALA A 556 27.32 14.39 3.90
CA ALA A 556 27.41 15.45 4.89
C ALA A 556 26.89 14.92 6.24
N HIS A 557 27.67 15.08 7.31
CA HIS A 557 27.34 14.68 8.68
C HIS A 557 26.80 13.24 8.83
N PRO A 558 27.47 12.20 8.29
CA PRO A 558 26.96 10.83 8.35
C PRO A 558 27.03 10.27 9.76
N ASN A 559 25.91 9.74 10.24
CA ASN A 559 25.83 9.02 11.50
C ASN A 559 26.33 7.56 11.36
N ASN A 560 26.20 6.75 12.42
CA ASN A 560 26.74 5.39 12.40
C ASN A 560 25.96 4.47 11.44
N LEU A 561 24.63 4.58 11.44
CA LEU A 561 23.78 3.80 10.53
C LEU A 561 24.10 4.14 9.08
N ASP A 562 24.28 5.41 8.75
CA ASP A 562 24.65 5.86 7.40
C ASP A 562 25.89 5.13 6.86
N ARG A 563 26.96 5.07 7.67
CA ARG A 563 28.23 4.41 7.31
C ARG A 563 28.06 2.91 7.17
N CYS A 564 27.34 2.27 8.09
CA CYS A 564 27.09 0.83 8.07
C CYS A 564 26.21 0.44 6.88
N ARG A 565 25.14 1.20 6.65
CA ARG A 565 24.18 1.02 5.58
C ARG A 565 24.83 1.19 4.22
N MET A 566 25.67 2.20 4.00
CA MET A 566 26.41 2.35 2.74
C MET A 566 27.22 1.08 2.39
N LYS A 567 27.99 0.56 3.35
CA LYS A 567 28.75 -0.70 3.17
C LYS A 567 27.84 -1.89 2.88
N TYR A 568 26.72 -1.99 3.60
CA TYR A 568 25.72 -3.03 3.40
C TYR A 568 25.07 -2.95 2.00
N LEU A 569 24.71 -1.76 1.54
CA LEU A 569 24.11 -1.52 0.22
C LEU A 569 25.09 -1.93 -0.90
N MET A 570 26.34 -1.45 -0.84
CA MET A 570 27.40 -1.82 -1.78
C MET A 570 27.58 -3.34 -1.87
N ARG A 571 27.78 -4.00 -0.73
CA ARG A 571 28.03 -5.44 -0.66
C ARG A 571 26.88 -6.25 -1.24
N ASN A 572 25.64 -5.90 -0.90
CA ASN A 572 24.46 -6.64 -1.36
C ASN A 572 24.13 -6.38 -2.82
N ILE A 573 24.34 -5.18 -3.35
CA ILE A 573 24.13 -4.91 -4.78
C ILE A 573 25.13 -5.69 -5.63
N ILE A 574 26.40 -5.76 -5.23
CA ILE A 574 27.40 -6.63 -5.88
C ILE A 574 26.98 -8.11 -5.79
N LEU A 575 26.46 -8.55 -4.64
CA LEU A 575 25.98 -9.92 -4.46
C LEU A 575 24.79 -10.24 -5.38
N TYR A 576 23.83 -9.34 -5.51
CA TYR A 576 22.65 -9.54 -6.36
C TYR A 576 22.99 -9.45 -7.84
N ALA A 577 23.94 -8.60 -8.24
CA ALA A 577 24.47 -8.61 -9.60
C ALA A 577 25.09 -9.98 -9.94
N LYS A 578 25.85 -10.58 -9.00
CA LYS A 578 26.40 -11.95 -9.17
C LYS A 578 25.30 -13.01 -9.24
N GLN A 579 24.22 -12.87 -8.46
CA GLN A 579 23.07 -13.78 -8.54
C GLN A 579 22.35 -13.65 -9.89
N GLY A 580 22.06 -12.44 -10.35
CA GLY A 580 21.46 -12.19 -11.67
C GLY A 580 22.28 -12.79 -12.82
N LEU A 581 23.62 -12.69 -12.75
CA LEU A 581 24.51 -13.32 -13.72
C LEU A 581 24.42 -14.86 -13.69
N ARG A 582 24.25 -15.47 -12.51
CA ARG A 582 24.05 -16.92 -12.37
C ARG A 582 22.71 -17.36 -12.97
N VAL A 583 21.63 -16.64 -12.67
CA VAL A 583 20.31 -16.86 -13.26
C VAL A 583 20.41 -16.83 -14.79
N ARG A 584 21.06 -15.80 -15.35
CA ARG A 584 21.24 -15.64 -16.80
C ARG A 584 22.01 -16.81 -17.42
N ARG A 585 23.07 -17.30 -16.77
CA ARG A 585 23.87 -18.45 -17.25
C ARG A 585 23.10 -19.76 -17.28
N GLN A 586 22.09 -19.91 -16.43
CA GLN A 586 21.27 -21.12 -16.31
C GLN A 586 19.92 -21.00 -17.04
N LEU A 587 19.68 -19.88 -17.74
CA LEU A 587 18.43 -19.62 -18.42
C LEU A 587 18.31 -20.47 -19.70
N THR A 588 17.18 -21.16 -19.84
CA THR A 588 16.79 -21.95 -21.01
C THR A 588 15.32 -21.68 -21.35
N ARG A 589 14.90 -22.04 -22.57
CA ARG A 589 13.51 -21.85 -23.04
C ARG A 589 12.47 -22.53 -22.14
N THR A 590 12.81 -23.64 -21.49
CA THR A 590 11.86 -24.43 -20.68
C THR A 590 11.77 -23.96 -19.22
N ASN A 591 12.77 -23.23 -18.71
CA ASN A 591 12.83 -22.84 -17.29
C ASN A 591 12.54 -21.34 -17.03
N VAL A 592 12.10 -20.58 -18.04
CA VAL A 592 11.84 -19.14 -17.94
C VAL A 592 10.97 -18.80 -16.72
N LYS A 593 9.84 -19.50 -16.53
CA LYS A 593 8.91 -19.26 -15.40
C LYS A 593 9.58 -19.46 -14.03
N GLU A 594 10.45 -20.45 -13.89
CA GLU A 594 11.23 -20.68 -12.67
C GLU A 594 12.24 -19.56 -12.43
N LYS A 595 12.96 -19.14 -13.49
CA LYS A 595 13.96 -18.08 -13.42
C LYS A 595 13.34 -16.69 -13.16
N VAL A 596 12.14 -16.42 -13.66
CA VAL A 596 11.34 -15.26 -13.26
C VAL A 596 11.07 -15.29 -11.75
N LYS A 597 10.62 -16.43 -11.21
CA LYS A 597 10.38 -16.58 -9.76
C LYS A 597 11.66 -16.40 -8.93
N GLU A 598 12.79 -16.93 -9.38
CA GLU A 598 14.10 -16.72 -8.75
C GLU A 598 14.49 -15.23 -8.75
N THR A 599 14.28 -14.53 -9.86
CA THR A 599 14.60 -13.11 -10.02
C THR A 599 13.66 -12.21 -9.22
N ARG A 600 12.37 -12.53 -9.11
CA ARG A 600 11.42 -11.83 -8.22
C ARG A 600 11.85 -11.90 -6.74
N ARG A 601 12.56 -12.96 -6.31
CA ARG A 601 13.15 -13.01 -4.95
C ARG A 601 14.29 -11.98 -4.79
N ILE A 602 15.06 -11.73 -5.83
CA ILE A 602 16.09 -10.67 -5.84
C ILE A 602 15.41 -9.30 -5.76
N LEU A 603 14.37 -9.08 -6.59
CA LEU A 603 13.56 -7.86 -6.56
C LEU A 603 13.00 -7.56 -5.17
N THR A 604 12.46 -8.56 -4.48
CA THR A 604 11.95 -8.40 -3.11
C THR A 604 13.03 -7.88 -2.14
N LYS A 605 14.26 -8.38 -2.27
CA LYS A 605 15.39 -7.92 -1.45
C LYS A 605 15.86 -6.51 -1.82
N LEU A 606 15.85 -6.15 -3.10
CA LEU A 606 16.14 -4.79 -3.55
C LEU A 606 15.11 -3.79 -3.02
N ARG A 607 13.82 -4.12 -3.10
CA ARG A 607 12.74 -3.29 -2.55
C ARG A 607 12.87 -3.10 -1.03
N PHE A 608 13.30 -4.13 -0.30
CA PHE A 608 13.60 -4.01 1.13
C PHE A 608 14.77 -3.05 1.38
N MET A 609 15.87 -3.16 0.62
CA MET A 609 17.03 -2.28 0.73
C MET A 609 16.74 -0.83 0.34
N ALA A 610 15.76 -0.62 -0.54
CA ALA A 610 15.35 0.69 -1.02
C ALA A 610 14.51 1.50 -0.02
N LYS A 611 14.18 0.96 1.15
CA LYS A 611 13.49 1.70 2.23
C LYS A 611 14.51 2.44 3.08
N GLU A 612 14.42 3.77 3.14
CA GLU A 612 15.30 4.60 3.96
C GLU A 612 14.70 4.83 5.37
N PRO A 613 15.29 4.25 6.44
CA PRO A 613 14.76 4.39 7.79
C PRO A 613 14.96 5.78 8.41
N GLN A 614 15.91 6.59 7.93
CA GLN A 614 16.26 7.91 8.49
C GLN A 614 15.80 9.07 7.60
N CYS A 615 14.53 9.04 7.15
CA CYS A 615 13.97 10.07 6.28
C CYS A 615 13.64 11.35 7.07
N THR A 616 14.45 12.40 6.86
CA THR A 616 14.30 13.70 7.52
C THR A 616 13.09 14.49 7.01
N LEU A 617 12.80 14.42 5.72
CA LEU A 617 11.71 15.19 5.10
C LEU A 617 10.35 14.56 5.40
N PRO A 618 9.35 15.34 5.87
CA PRO A 618 7.98 14.86 5.99
C PRO A 618 7.34 14.57 4.63
N ASP A 619 6.31 13.76 4.64
CA ASP A 619 5.49 13.48 3.46
C ASP A 619 4.60 14.68 3.15
N VAL A 620 4.29 14.84 1.86
CA VAL A 620 3.33 15.83 1.38
C VAL A 620 1.91 15.29 1.56
N LEU A 621 1.04 16.10 2.17
CA LEU A 621 -0.37 15.81 2.33
C LEU A 621 -1.18 16.69 1.39
N ILE A 622 -2.04 16.07 0.59
CA ILE A 622 -2.98 16.73 -0.32
C ILE A 622 -4.38 16.46 0.22
N TRP A 623 -5.10 17.50 0.61
CA TRP A 623 -6.47 17.45 1.10
C TRP A 623 -7.44 18.02 0.08
N MET A 624 -8.55 17.31 -0.14
CA MET A 624 -9.70 17.84 -0.84
C MET A 624 -10.63 18.48 0.19
N LEU A 625 -10.92 19.75 -0.02
CA LEU A 625 -11.80 20.56 0.80
C LEU A 625 -13.14 20.73 0.08
N CYS A 626 -14.23 20.47 0.78
CA CYS A 626 -15.58 20.76 0.33
C CYS A 626 -16.23 21.71 1.34
N ASN A 627 -16.59 22.93 0.90
CA ASN A 627 -17.05 24.01 1.81
C ASN A 627 -16.12 24.19 3.03
N ASN A 628 -14.80 24.21 2.80
CA ASN A 628 -13.72 24.30 3.79
C ASN A 628 -13.64 23.12 4.79
N ARG A 629 -14.29 21.98 4.51
CA ARG A 629 -14.11 20.75 5.29
C ARG A 629 -13.31 19.73 4.51
N ARG A 630 -12.34 19.09 5.15
CA ARG A 630 -11.55 18.00 4.59
C ARG A 630 -12.43 16.77 4.37
N VAL A 631 -12.57 16.33 3.11
CA VAL A 631 -13.42 15.18 2.71
C VAL A 631 -12.62 14.00 2.19
N ALA A 632 -11.45 14.25 1.60
CA ALA A 632 -10.56 13.21 1.10
C ALA A 632 -9.09 13.67 1.18
N TYR A 633 -8.17 12.72 1.20
CA TYR A 633 -6.74 13.00 1.28
C TYR A 633 -5.88 12.07 0.42
N ALA A 634 -4.67 12.52 0.11
CA ALA A 634 -3.59 11.69 -0.38
C ALA A 634 -2.30 12.05 0.37
N ARG A 635 -1.54 11.02 0.73
CA ARG A 635 -0.20 11.13 1.32
C ARG A 635 0.84 10.73 0.28
N VAL A 636 1.84 11.58 0.09
CA VAL A 636 2.85 11.49 -0.97
C VAL A 636 4.24 11.55 -0.32
N PRO A 637 5.03 10.48 -0.35
CA PRO A 637 6.38 10.49 0.21
C PRO A 637 7.26 11.56 -0.44
N ALA A 638 7.93 12.39 0.37
CA ALA A 638 8.84 13.42 -0.13
C ALA A 638 9.93 12.86 -1.05
N GLN A 639 10.39 11.64 -0.74
CA GLN A 639 11.34 10.88 -1.57
C GLN A 639 10.94 10.77 -3.05
N ASN A 640 9.64 10.56 -3.32
CA ASN A 640 9.14 10.32 -4.68
C ASN A 640 9.20 11.58 -5.55
N ILE A 641 9.12 12.76 -4.94
CA ILE A 641 9.06 14.06 -5.61
C ILE A 641 10.31 14.91 -5.38
N LEU A 642 11.35 14.34 -4.78
CA LEU A 642 12.61 15.03 -4.48
C LEU A 642 13.42 15.28 -5.76
N TYR A 643 13.86 16.51 -5.96
CA TYR A 643 14.68 16.90 -7.09
C TYR A 643 16.16 16.54 -6.89
N SER A 644 16.77 16.00 -7.95
CA SER A 644 18.22 15.95 -8.14
C SER A 644 18.53 16.26 -9.61
N VAL A 645 19.70 16.83 -9.85
CA VAL A 645 20.24 17.05 -11.21
C VAL A 645 20.63 15.72 -11.86
N VAL A 646 20.95 14.70 -11.07
CA VAL A 646 21.26 13.36 -11.56
C VAL A 646 19.96 12.57 -11.64
N GLU A 647 19.61 12.11 -12.84
CA GLU A 647 18.34 11.42 -13.07
C GLU A 647 18.19 10.20 -12.17
N GLU A 648 19.19 9.35 -11.99
CA GLU A 648 19.08 8.17 -11.13
C GLU A 648 18.85 8.49 -9.64
N GLU A 649 19.15 9.71 -9.19
CA GLU A 649 18.95 10.18 -7.82
C GLU A 649 17.63 10.92 -7.63
N LYS A 650 17.11 11.48 -8.71
CA LYS A 650 15.83 12.20 -8.75
C LYS A 650 14.71 11.27 -8.32
N GLY A 651 13.79 11.80 -7.50
CA GLY A 651 12.55 11.12 -7.13
C GLY A 651 11.84 10.62 -8.38
N LYS A 652 11.29 9.42 -8.31
CA LYS A 652 10.72 8.72 -9.48
C LYS A 652 9.57 9.49 -10.16
N ASP A 653 8.86 10.33 -9.40
CA ASP A 653 7.74 11.15 -9.86
C ASP A 653 7.99 12.66 -9.71
N CYS A 654 9.24 13.05 -9.40
CA CYS A 654 9.62 14.44 -9.31
C CYS A 654 9.57 15.09 -10.69
N ALA A 655 8.98 16.28 -10.76
CA ALA A 655 8.93 17.09 -11.97
C ALA A 655 8.19 16.40 -13.13
N LYS A 656 7.19 15.58 -12.82
CA LYS A 656 6.35 14.85 -13.77
C LYS A 656 4.89 15.01 -13.42
N ILE A 657 4.01 14.99 -14.43
CA ILE A 657 2.58 14.93 -14.17
C ILE A 657 2.25 13.48 -13.78
N GLN A 658 1.55 13.33 -12.67
CA GLN A 658 1.31 12.03 -12.05
C GLN A 658 -0.13 11.91 -11.55
N THR A 659 -0.60 10.68 -11.51
CA THR A 659 -1.93 10.35 -11.01
C THR A 659 -1.88 10.10 -9.51
N VAL A 660 -2.70 10.83 -8.76
CA VAL A 660 -2.90 10.67 -7.31
C VAL A 660 -4.33 10.27 -7.02
N PHE A 661 -4.49 9.11 -6.38
CA PHE A 661 -5.79 8.65 -5.88
C PHE A 661 -6.05 9.14 -4.46
N MET A 662 -7.16 9.84 -4.26
CA MET A 662 -7.60 10.35 -2.96
C MET A 662 -8.51 9.35 -2.24
N LYS A 663 -8.32 9.27 -0.93
CA LYS A 663 -9.04 8.37 -0.01
C LYS A 663 -9.91 9.17 0.95
N VAL A 664 -11.02 8.58 1.38
CA VAL A 664 -11.84 9.15 2.47
C VAL A 664 -11.23 8.79 3.83
N PRO A 665 -11.10 9.73 4.78
CA PRO A 665 -10.71 9.43 6.15
C PRO A 665 -11.66 8.41 6.80
N GLY A 666 -11.12 7.35 7.41
CA GLY A 666 -11.89 6.35 8.17
C GLY A 666 -12.66 5.30 7.36
N LEU A 667 -12.78 5.42 6.04
CA LEU A 667 -13.34 4.36 5.21
C LEU A 667 -12.27 3.34 4.82
N GLN A 668 -12.71 2.12 4.53
CA GLN A 668 -11.84 1.04 4.07
C GLN A 668 -11.12 1.47 2.78
N THR A 669 -9.81 1.23 2.75
CA THR A 669 -8.96 1.54 1.60
C THR A 669 -9.43 0.69 0.40
N GLY A 670 -9.65 1.28 -0.77
CA GLY A 670 -10.00 0.55 -1.99
C GLY A 670 -10.96 1.30 -2.91
N GLU A 671 -11.82 2.16 -2.37
CA GLU A 671 -12.68 3.04 -3.16
C GLU A 671 -11.96 4.36 -3.44
N VAL A 672 -11.81 4.68 -4.72
CA VAL A 672 -11.24 5.95 -5.19
C VAL A 672 -12.30 7.03 -5.04
N PHE A 673 -12.07 8.01 -4.16
CA PHE A 673 -13.00 9.13 -3.97
C PHE A 673 -12.85 10.20 -5.05
N ALA A 674 -11.61 10.42 -5.49
CA ALA A 674 -11.25 11.30 -6.58
C ALA A 674 -9.89 10.88 -7.14
N LYS A 675 -9.70 11.11 -8.45
CA LYS A 675 -8.44 10.97 -9.16
C LYS A 675 -7.93 12.37 -9.48
N LEU A 676 -6.70 12.69 -9.05
CA LEU A 676 -6.02 13.93 -9.41
C LEU A 676 -4.91 13.66 -10.41
N GLU A 677 -4.78 14.51 -11.41
CA GLU A 677 -3.55 14.66 -12.21
C GLU A 677 -2.82 15.89 -11.67
N ILE A 678 -1.63 15.70 -11.11
CA ILE A 678 -0.88 16.75 -10.43
C ILE A 678 0.59 16.66 -10.80
N TYR A 679 1.23 17.81 -11.04
CA TYR A 679 2.68 17.94 -11.15
C TYR A 679 3.23 18.35 -9.79
N MET A 680 4.32 17.73 -9.34
CA MET A 680 4.96 18.08 -8.06
C MET A 680 6.48 18.12 -8.16
N TRP A 681 7.07 19.07 -7.45
CA TRP A 681 8.52 19.27 -7.34
C TRP A 681 8.88 19.65 -5.91
N LEU A 682 9.85 18.97 -5.31
CA LEU A 682 10.39 19.29 -3.98
C LEU A 682 11.90 19.35 -4.05
N GLY A 683 12.51 20.45 -3.62
CA GLY A 683 13.97 20.56 -3.61
C GLY A 683 14.48 21.82 -2.92
N ILE A 684 15.79 21.88 -2.70
CA ILE A 684 16.45 23.03 -2.09
C ILE A 684 16.23 24.28 -2.97
N THR A 685 15.94 25.45 -2.38
CA THR A 685 15.62 26.70 -3.09
C THR A 685 16.66 27.11 -4.13
N LYS A 686 17.94 26.72 -3.93
CA LYS A 686 19.02 26.89 -4.92
C LYS A 686 18.66 26.35 -6.32
N TYR A 687 17.86 25.28 -6.38
CA TYR A 687 17.39 24.64 -7.61
C TYR A 687 15.95 25.03 -8.00
N ALA A 688 15.33 26.01 -7.33
CA ALA A 688 13.95 26.40 -7.57
C ALA A 688 13.67 26.79 -9.04
N LYS A 689 14.66 27.31 -9.76
CA LYS A 689 14.53 27.63 -11.20
C LYS A 689 14.22 26.39 -12.05
N ASN A 690 14.54 25.19 -11.57
CA ASN A 690 14.27 23.93 -12.26
C ASN A 690 12.87 23.38 -11.97
N CYS A 691 12.06 24.00 -11.10
CA CYS A 691 10.76 23.46 -10.70
C CYS A 691 9.71 23.42 -11.83
N LEU A 692 9.96 24.10 -12.94
CA LEU A 692 9.08 24.13 -14.12
C LEU A 692 9.79 23.64 -15.39
N ALA A 693 11.08 23.27 -15.30
CA ALA A 693 11.91 22.97 -16.48
C ALA A 693 11.45 21.75 -17.27
N GLU A 694 10.74 20.82 -16.61
CA GLU A 694 10.20 19.62 -17.26
C GLU A 694 8.81 19.84 -17.85
N LEU A 695 8.16 20.98 -17.57
CA LEU A 695 6.88 21.30 -18.20
C LEU A 695 7.08 21.69 -19.67
N PRO A 696 6.06 21.52 -20.51
CA PRO A 696 6.10 21.99 -21.90
C PRO A 696 6.37 23.50 -22.02
N GLU A 697 7.14 23.89 -23.04
CA GLU A 697 7.56 25.30 -23.24
C GLU A 697 6.40 26.25 -23.57
N GLU A 698 5.26 25.72 -24.01
CA GLU A 698 4.08 26.48 -24.40
C GLU A 698 3.26 26.99 -23.21
N PHE A 699 3.57 26.55 -21.98
CA PHE A 699 2.92 27.06 -20.78
C PHE A 699 3.39 28.47 -20.44
N LYS A 700 2.44 29.41 -20.40
CA LYS A 700 2.63 30.75 -19.87
C LYS A 700 2.48 30.74 -18.35
N TYR A 701 3.39 31.43 -17.67
CA TYR A 701 3.43 31.51 -16.22
C TYR A 701 2.70 32.77 -15.74
N LEU A 702 1.62 32.64 -14.97
CA LEU A 702 0.84 33.78 -14.50
C LEU A 702 1.01 33.99 -13.00
N SER A 703 1.19 35.24 -12.59
CA SER A 703 1.18 35.67 -11.19
C SER A 703 -0.24 35.67 -10.61
N GLU A 704 -0.37 35.97 -9.32
CA GLU A 704 -1.69 36.11 -8.70
C GLU A 704 -2.51 37.29 -9.26
N SER A 705 -1.83 38.35 -9.72
CA SER A 705 -2.45 39.50 -10.39
C SER A 705 -2.78 39.24 -11.87
N GLY A 706 -2.54 38.02 -12.38
CA GLY A 706 -2.77 37.66 -13.78
C GLY A 706 -1.73 38.20 -14.75
N GLN A 707 -0.60 38.72 -14.24
CA GLN A 707 0.50 39.19 -15.08
C GLN A 707 1.41 38.03 -15.47
N GLU A 708 1.86 38.03 -16.72
CA GLU A 708 2.79 37.03 -17.23
C GLU A 708 4.20 37.21 -16.63
N ILE A 709 4.76 36.11 -16.13
CA ILE A 709 6.08 36.05 -15.51
C ILE A 709 7.08 35.63 -16.59
N VAL A 710 7.77 36.62 -17.17
CA VAL A 710 8.78 36.40 -18.22
C VAL A 710 10.07 35.77 -17.68
N GLN A 711 10.41 36.02 -16.42
CA GLN A 711 11.61 35.46 -15.77
C GLN A 711 11.29 34.93 -14.37
N LEU A 712 11.49 33.63 -14.19
CA LEU A 712 11.29 32.95 -12.91
C LEU A 712 12.34 33.38 -11.88
N SER A 713 11.89 34.00 -10.79
CA SER A 713 12.69 34.19 -9.59
C SER A 713 12.47 33.01 -8.64
N ALA A 714 13.50 32.66 -7.85
CA ALA A 714 13.41 31.58 -6.87
C ALA A 714 12.33 31.80 -5.79
N TYR A 715 11.87 33.04 -5.63
CA TYR A 715 10.92 33.47 -4.60
C TYR A 715 9.57 33.94 -5.18
N SER A 716 9.36 33.77 -6.49
CA SER A 716 8.08 34.10 -7.13
C SER A 716 7.62 33.01 -8.11
N PRO A 717 7.29 31.80 -7.62
CA PRO A 717 6.67 30.78 -8.46
C PRO A 717 5.31 31.25 -9.00
N PRO A 718 4.86 30.72 -10.15
CA PRO A 718 3.58 31.09 -10.73
C PRO A 718 2.41 30.66 -9.85
N SER A 719 1.31 31.41 -9.93
CA SER A 719 0.03 31.08 -9.34
C SER A 719 -0.85 30.25 -10.27
N TRP A 720 -0.64 30.37 -11.58
CA TRP A 720 -1.35 29.62 -12.61
C TRP A 720 -0.41 29.31 -13.77
N LEU A 721 -0.63 28.18 -14.43
CA LEU A 721 -0.10 27.91 -15.76
C LEU A 721 -1.24 28.10 -16.75
N SER A 722 -1.00 28.82 -17.84
CA SER A 722 -1.97 29.00 -18.92
C SER A 722 -1.42 28.42 -20.21
N ARG A 723 -2.28 27.77 -20.98
CA ARG A 723 -1.95 27.28 -22.32
C ARG A 723 -3.11 27.59 -23.26
N ASP A 724 -2.77 28.11 -24.43
CA ASP A 724 -3.75 28.48 -25.46
C ASP A 724 -3.79 27.45 -26.60
N ASP A 725 -2.66 26.80 -26.89
CA ASP A 725 -2.52 25.80 -27.94
C ASP A 725 -2.67 24.37 -27.40
N PHE A 726 -3.61 23.61 -27.97
CA PHE A 726 -3.88 22.23 -27.59
C PHE A 726 -3.74 21.28 -28.78
N SER A 727 -3.22 20.10 -28.51
CA SER A 727 -3.33 18.95 -29.42
C SER A 727 -4.52 18.12 -28.96
N TYR A 728 -5.37 17.77 -29.92
CA TYR A 728 -6.56 16.98 -29.66
C TYR A 728 -6.26 15.51 -29.92
N PHE A 729 -6.77 14.68 -29.04
CA PHE A 729 -6.61 13.24 -29.10
C PHE A 729 -7.97 12.56 -29.15
N GLN A 730 -7.98 11.40 -29.79
CA GLN A 730 -9.09 10.47 -29.75
C GLN A 730 -8.63 9.19 -29.07
N LEU A 731 -9.32 8.79 -28.00
CA LEU A 731 -9.12 7.49 -27.37
C LEU A 731 -10.12 6.49 -27.96
N ARG A 732 -9.60 5.40 -28.51
CA ARG A 732 -10.41 4.25 -28.95
C ARG A 732 -10.18 3.10 -27.96
N ALA A 733 -11.24 2.72 -27.25
CA ALA A 733 -11.23 1.59 -26.32
C ALA A 733 -11.97 0.40 -26.93
N HIS A 734 -11.23 -0.63 -27.34
CA HIS A 734 -11.74 -1.82 -28.00
C HIS A 734 -11.96 -2.93 -26.95
N LEU A 735 -13.18 -3.05 -26.43
CA LEU A 735 -13.52 -4.01 -25.39
C LEU A 735 -14.11 -5.28 -26.01
N TYR A 736 -13.28 -6.33 -26.08
CA TYR A 736 -13.70 -7.60 -26.67
C TYR A 736 -14.49 -8.45 -25.67
N GLN A 737 -13.87 -8.87 -24.57
CA GLN A 737 -14.46 -9.82 -23.63
C GLN A 737 -13.89 -9.67 -22.21
N ALA A 738 -14.68 -9.93 -21.18
CA ALA A 738 -14.16 -10.28 -19.84
C ALA A 738 -14.35 -11.76 -19.52
N ARG A 739 -13.52 -12.31 -18.63
CA ARG A 739 -13.44 -13.73 -18.29
C ARG A 739 -13.38 -13.93 -16.78
N GLY A 740 -14.11 -14.91 -16.28
CA GLY A 740 -14.02 -15.36 -14.88
C GLY A 740 -14.33 -14.26 -13.86
N ILE A 741 -15.30 -13.39 -14.17
CA ILE A 741 -15.68 -12.28 -13.29
C ILE A 741 -16.40 -12.80 -12.04
N LEU A 742 -16.51 -11.95 -11.01
CA LEU A 742 -17.19 -12.34 -9.78
C LEU A 742 -18.72 -12.42 -9.97
N PRO A 743 -19.39 -13.43 -9.36
CA PRO A 743 -20.84 -13.49 -9.31
C PRO A 743 -21.39 -12.42 -8.35
N ALA A 744 -22.48 -11.76 -8.76
CA ALA A 744 -23.21 -10.76 -7.96
C ALA A 744 -24.58 -11.26 -7.49
N HIS A 745 -25.24 -12.11 -8.27
CA HIS A 745 -26.62 -12.53 -8.02
C HIS A 745 -26.71 -13.90 -7.34
N ASP A 746 -27.86 -14.20 -6.73
CA ASP A 746 -28.13 -15.48 -6.04
C ASP A 746 -28.08 -16.71 -6.96
N ASN A 747 -28.24 -16.52 -8.27
CA ASN A 747 -28.06 -17.56 -9.29
C ASN A 747 -26.58 -17.85 -9.59
N GLY A 748 -25.65 -17.14 -8.94
CA GLY A 748 -24.20 -17.19 -9.14
C GLY A 748 -23.74 -16.71 -10.51
N LEU A 749 -24.54 -15.88 -11.17
CA LEU A 749 -24.21 -15.14 -12.38
C LEU A 749 -24.19 -13.63 -12.07
N SER A 750 -23.86 -12.84 -13.08
CA SER A 750 -23.87 -11.39 -13.03
C SER A 750 -24.46 -10.84 -14.32
N ASP A 751 -24.88 -9.57 -14.30
CA ASP A 751 -25.29 -8.81 -15.49
C ASP A 751 -24.22 -7.73 -15.80
N PRO A 752 -23.02 -8.14 -16.24
CA PRO A 752 -21.88 -7.24 -16.29
C PRO A 752 -21.95 -6.16 -17.37
N PHE A 753 -21.49 -4.97 -17.01
CA PHE A 753 -21.08 -3.91 -17.93
C PHE A 753 -19.78 -3.27 -17.43
N ALA A 754 -18.96 -2.77 -18.36
CA ALA A 754 -17.73 -2.07 -18.06
C ALA A 754 -17.93 -0.56 -18.20
N ARG A 755 -17.44 0.20 -17.23
CA ARG A 755 -17.35 1.66 -17.26
C ARG A 755 -15.89 2.07 -17.45
N VAL A 756 -15.60 2.73 -18.56
CA VAL A 756 -14.27 3.22 -18.90
C VAL A 756 -14.20 4.71 -18.60
N VAL A 757 -13.19 5.11 -17.82
CA VAL A 757 -12.94 6.50 -17.44
C VAL A 757 -11.56 6.91 -17.94
N PHE A 758 -11.50 8.03 -18.66
CA PHE A 758 -10.27 8.62 -19.14
C PHE A 758 -10.39 10.14 -19.21
N SER A 759 -9.44 10.86 -18.60
CA SER A 759 -9.52 12.32 -18.41
C SER A 759 -10.91 12.74 -17.87
N THR A 760 -11.55 13.74 -18.46
CA THR A 760 -12.86 14.29 -18.09
C THR A 760 -14.05 13.48 -18.63
N HIS A 761 -13.78 12.34 -19.30
CA HIS A 761 -14.79 11.57 -19.99
C HIS A 761 -15.07 10.21 -19.34
N CYS A 762 -16.32 9.75 -19.45
CA CYS A 762 -16.74 8.45 -18.96
C CYS A 762 -17.76 7.80 -19.92
N GLN A 763 -17.56 6.53 -20.28
CA GLN A 763 -18.53 5.78 -21.08
C GLN A 763 -18.72 4.35 -20.56
N THR A 764 -19.83 3.73 -20.94
CA THR A 764 -20.20 2.37 -20.52
C THR A 764 -20.52 1.46 -21.70
N THR A 765 -20.04 0.22 -21.62
CA THR A 765 -20.43 -0.84 -22.56
C THR A 765 -21.89 -1.23 -22.36
N ARG A 766 -22.41 -2.02 -23.30
CA ARG A 766 -23.70 -2.69 -23.12
C ARG A 766 -23.64 -3.67 -21.95
N MET A 767 -24.78 -3.86 -21.29
CA MET A 767 -24.96 -4.92 -20.31
C MET A 767 -25.14 -6.26 -21.04
N VAL A 768 -24.49 -7.30 -20.54
CA VAL A 768 -24.74 -8.69 -20.97
C VAL A 768 -25.37 -9.43 -19.81
N GLU A 769 -26.53 -10.06 -20.01
CA GLU A 769 -27.29 -10.69 -18.94
C GLU A 769 -26.76 -12.09 -18.61
N GLU A 770 -26.82 -12.46 -17.33
CA GLU A 770 -26.64 -13.82 -16.81
C GLU A 770 -25.37 -14.55 -17.32
N THR A 771 -24.21 -13.92 -17.16
CA THR A 771 -22.91 -14.51 -17.55
C THR A 771 -21.76 -14.08 -16.64
N LEU A 772 -20.73 -14.93 -16.54
CA LEU A 772 -19.45 -14.61 -15.90
C LEU A 772 -18.31 -14.41 -16.93
N SER A 773 -18.64 -14.38 -18.22
CA SER A 773 -17.66 -14.20 -19.29
C SER A 773 -18.24 -13.35 -20.44
N PRO A 774 -18.63 -12.08 -20.17
CA PRO A 774 -19.35 -11.26 -21.14
C PRO A 774 -18.51 -10.95 -22.36
N MET A 775 -19.10 -11.10 -23.55
CA MET A 775 -18.51 -10.68 -24.82
C MET A 775 -19.21 -9.42 -25.33
N TRP A 776 -18.58 -8.27 -25.14
CA TRP A 776 -19.13 -6.98 -25.59
C TRP A 776 -18.92 -6.78 -27.08
N ASN A 777 -17.72 -7.09 -27.59
CA ASN A 777 -17.28 -6.77 -28.95
C ASN A 777 -17.62 -5.33 -29.35
N GLU A 778 -17.28 -4.39 -28.47
CA GLU A 778 -17.72 -3.01 -28.53
C GLU A 778 -16.53 -2.05 -28.50
N LEU A 779 -16.60 -1.01 -29.33
CA LEU A 779 -15.67 0.10 -29.36
C LEU A 779 -16.31 1.32 -28.67
N LEU A 780 -15.64 1.85 -27.65
CA LEU A 780 -15.98 3.14 -27.04
C LEU A 780 -15.04 4.22 -27.60
N LEU A 781 -15.63 5.27 -28.17
CA LEU A 781 -14.91 6.40 -28.78
C LEU A 781 -14.99 7.62 -27.89
N PHE A 782 -13.84 8.14 -27.49
CA PHE A 782 -13.73 9.39 -26.76
C PHE A 782 -13.00 10.39 -27.65
N ASP A 783 -13.72 11.41 -28.10
CA ASP A 783 -13.22 12.38 -29.08
C ASP A 783 -12.86 13.72 -28.42
N GLN A 784 -12.05 14.54 -29.09
CA GLN A 784 -11.67 15.89 -28.64
C GLN A 784 -11.01 15.95 -27.25
N LEU A 785 -10.24 14.91 -26.89
CA LEU A 785 -9.52 14.86 -25.62
C LEU A 785 -8.32 15.80 -25.65
N ILE A 786 -8.16 16.59 -24.59
CA ILE A 786 -6.98 17.43 -24.38
C ILE A 786 -6.08 16.75 -23.37
N ILE A 787 -4.84 16.45 -23.77
CA ILE A 787 -3.85 15.80 -22.92
C ILE A 787 -2.65 16.72 -22.77
N ASP A 788 -2.43 17.18 -21.53
CA ASP A 788 -1.26 17.98 -21.20
C ASP A 788 0.02 17.14 -21.13
N GLY A 789 1.16 17.72 -21.50
CA GLY A 789 2.46 17.03 -21.53
C GLY A 789 3.25 17.38 -22.79
N LYS A 790 4.53 17.01 -22.83
CA LYS A 790 5.37 17.12 -24.02
C LYS A 790 5.02 15.98 -24.98
N LYS A 791 4.86 16.27 -26.28
CA LYS A 791 4.41 15.27 -27.26
C LYS A 791 5.31 14.03 -27.31
N GLU A 792 6.62 14.25 -27.22
CA GLU A 792 7.64 13.19 -27.24
C GLU A 792 7.58 12.30 -26.00
N GLU A 793 7.12 12.85 -24.87
CA GLU A 793 7.02 12.16 -23.58
C GLU A 793 5.66 11.48 -23.38
N LEU A 794 4.63 11.85 -24.16
CA LEU A 794 3.30 11.23 -24.04
C LEU A 794 3.34 9.71 -24.23
N LYS A 795 4.31 9.16 -24.96
CA LYS A 795 4.51 7.70 -25.10
C LYS A 795 5.01 7.02 -23.83
N THR A 796 5.82 7.73 -23.05
CA THR A 796 6.44 7.21 -21.83
C THR A 796 5.70 7.66 -20.57
N GLU A 797 4.81 8.66 -20.67
CA GLU A 797 4.04 9.29 -19.58
C GLU A 797 2.54 9.47 -19.94
N THR A 798 1.99 8.53 -20.72
CA THR A 798 0.57 8.51 -21.09
C THR A 798 -0.33 8.36 -19.87
N PRO A 799 -1.42 9.14 -19.71
CA PRO A 799 -2.37 8.95 -18.62
C PRO A 799 -2.99 7.54 -18.59
N ILE A 800 -3.25 7.03 -17.39
CA ILE A 800 -3.92 5.74 -17.21
C ILE A 800 -5.43 5.81 -17.46
N ILE A 801 -5.93 4.77 -18.13
CA ILE A 801 -7.35 4.43 -18.28
C ILE A 801 -7.78 3.59 -17.09
N ILE A 802 -8.96 3.89 -16.55
CA ILE A 802 -9.57 3.15 -15.45
C ILE A 802 -10.78 2.42 -15.98
N ILE A 803 -10.81 1.10 -15.82
CA ILE A 803 -11.92 0.25 -16.24
C ILE A 803 -12.56 -0.33 -14.98
N ASN A 804 -13.77 0.11 -14.68
CA ASN A 804 -14.57 -0.39 -13.57
C ASN A 804 -15.62 -1.37 -14.09
N LEU A 805 -15.64 -2.58 -13.54
CA LEU A 805 -16.61 -3.61 -13.87
C LEU A 805 -17.74 -3.59 -12.84
N PHE A 806 -18.98 -3.55 -13.31
CA PHE A 806 -20.18 -3.56 -12.47
C PHE A 806 -21.15 -4.64 -12.92
N SER A 807 -21.96 -5.15 -12.00
CA SER A 807 -23.18 -5.90 -12.30
C SER A 807 -24.38 -4.99 -12.20
N HIS A 808 -25.25 -4.98 -13.20
CA HIS A 808 -26.52 -4.29 -13.12
C HIS A 808 -27.42 -4.94 -12.07
N ASN A 809 -28.22 -4.14 -11.36
CA ASN A 809 -29.20 -4.63 -10.40
C ASN A 809 -30.55 -3.96 -10.70
N LYS A 810 -31.60 -4.76 -10.94
CA LYS A 810 -32.93 -4.29 -11.35
C LYS A 810 -33.58 -3.34 -10.32
N PHE A 811 -33.20 -3.44 -9.04
CA PHE A 811 -33.83 -2.70 -7.95
C PHE A 811 -32.86 -1.87 -7.09
N GLY A 812 -31.68 -1.49 -7.61
CA GLY A 812 -30.69 -0.72 -6.86
C GLY A 812 -29.57 -0.12 -7.70
N SER A 813 -28.57 0.47 -7.03
CA SER A 813 -27.34 0.90 -7.70
C SER A 813 -26.55 -0.32 -8.21
N PRO A 814 -25.82 -0.19 -9.33
CA PRO A 814 -24.95 -1.26 -9.82
C PRO A 814 -23.95 -1.75 -8.76
N GLU A 815 -23.75 -3.06 -8.68
CA GLU A 815 -22.77 -3.65 -7.76
C GLU A 815 -21.37 -3.63 -8.39
N PHE A 816 -20.37 -3.10 -7.67
CA PHE A 816 -18.99 -3.11 -8.13
C PHE A 816 -18.36 -4.51 -8.06
N LEU A 817 -17.91 -5.03 -9.21
CA LEU A 817 -17.30 -6.35 -9.36
C LEU A 817 -15.78 -6.31 -9.31
N GLY A 818 -15.15 -5.24 -9.81
CA GLY A 818 -13.69 -5.09 -9.82
C GLY A 818 -13.21 -3.94 -10.69
N GLN A 819 -11.92 -3.64 -10.62
CA GLN A 819 -11.28 -2.57 -11.39
C GLN A 819 -9.99 -3.08 -12.04
N ALA A 820 -9.74 -2.61 -13.26
CA ALA A 820 -8.51 -2.80 -14.01
C ALA A 820 -8.00 -1.44 -14.49
N PHE A 821 -6.71 -1.39 -14.80
CA PHE A 821 -6.04 -0.21 -15.32
C PHE A 821 -5.33 -0.54 -16.62
N ALA A 822 -5.33 0.40 -17.56
CA ALA A 822 -4.66 0.26 -18.84
C ALA A 822 -3.88 1.53 -19.21
N VAL A 823 -2.80 1.35 -19.97
CA VAL A 823 -2.05 2.46 -20.57
C VAL A 823 -2.30 2.35 -22.08
N PRO A 824 -2.88 3.38 -22.73
CA PRO A 824 -3.16 3.30 -24.16
C PRO A 824 -1.88 3.37 -24.98
N GLN A 825 -1.92 2.73 -26.15
CA GLN A 825 -0.86 2.89 -27.16
C GLN A 825 -1.01 4.26 -27.82
N VAL A 826 -0.02 5.13 -27.63
CA VAL A 826 -0.05 6.48 -28.23
C VAL A 826 0.40 6.43 -29.68
N LYS A 827 -0.38 7.05 -30.56
CA LYS A 827 -0.09 7.28 -31.98
C LYS A 827 -0.12 8.78 -32.22
N LEU A 828 1.03 9.33 -32.63
CA LEU A 828 1.17 10.74 -32.97
C LEU A 828 0.88 10.96 -34.45
N VAL A 829 0.53 12.19 -34.83
CA VAL A 829 0.12 12.52 -36.22
C VAL A 829 1.19 12.19 -37.26
N ASP A 830 2.47 12.30 -36.88
CA ASP A 830 3.62 12.06 -37.77
C ASP A 830 3.97 10.56 -37.97
N GLU A 831 3.20 9.65 -37.37
CA GLU A 831 3.51 8.21 -37.37
C GLU A 831 2.53 7.40 -38.23
N PRO A 832 3.00 6.38 -38.96
CA PRO A 832 2.10 5.51 -39.70
C PRO A 832 1.18 4.74 -38.75
N TYR A 833 -0.11 4.74 -39.07
CA TYR A 833 -1.10 4.01 -38.31
C TYR A 833 -0.82 2.50 -38.36
N THR A 834 -0.90 1.85 -37.19
CA THR A 834 -0.74 0.40 -37.04
C THR A 834 -1.79 -0.09 -36.07
N LYS A 835 -2.60 -1.06 -36.52
CA LYS A 835 -3.67 -1.64 -35.73
C LYS A 835 -3.11 -2.30 -34.46
N PRO A 836 -3.68 -2.03 -33.28
CA PRO A 836 -3.18 -2.58 -32.02
C PRO A 836 -3.60 -4.04 -31.82
N ASP A 837 -2.73 -4.83 -31.17
CA ASP A 837 -3.04 -6.20 -30.74
C ASP A 837 -3.91 -6.20 -29.46
N MET A 838 -4.73 -7.25 -29.32
CA MET A 838 -5.45 -7.54 -28.07
C MET A 838 -4.50 -7.86 -26.90
N GLN A 839 -4.85 -7.36 -25.72
CA GLN A 839 -4.08 -7.50 -24.49
C GLN A 839 -4.97 -7.96 -23.32
N PHE A 840 -4.33 -8.55 -22.31
CA PHE A 840 -4.99 -8.98 -21.08
C PHE A 840 -4.77 -7.96 -19.97
N PHE A 841 -5.85 -7.62 -19.27
CA PHE A 841 -5.84 -6.76 -18.09
C PHE A 841 -6.56 -7.48 -16.94
N ASP A 842 -5.86 -7.68 -15.82
CA ASP A 842 -6.43 -8.42 -14.70
C ASP A 842 -7.32 -7.48 -13.85
N PHE A 843 -8.55 -7.91 -13.55
CA PHE A 843 -9.46 -7.18 -12.64
C PHE A 843 -9.17 -7.55 -11.18
N TYR A 844 -9.28 -6.56 -10.29
CA TYR A 844 -9.14 -6.73 -8.85
C TYR A 844 -10.28 -6.06 -8.09
N LYS A 845 -10.77 -6.70 -7.02
CA LYS A 845 -11.68 -6.13 -6.02
C LYS A 845 -10.94 -6.12 -4.69
N GLY A 846 -10.33 -4.98 -4.34
CA GLY A 846 -9.30 -4.93 -3.31
C GLY A 846 -8.12 -5.83 -3.68
N THR A 847 -7.63 -6.65 -2.76
CA THR A 847 -6.51 -7.59 -3.03
C THR A 847 -6.95 -8.86 -3.76
N LYS A 848 -8.26 -9.09 -3.94
CA LYS A 848 -8.81 -10.31 -4.54
C LYS A 848 -8.86 -10.18 -6.06
N ALA A 849 -8.32 -11.17 -6.78
CA ALA A 849 -8.51 -11.29 -8.22
C ALA A 849 -10.00 -11.44 -8.56
N ALA A 850 -10.49 -10.66 -9.52
CA ALA A 850 -11.90 -10.49 -9.84
C ALA A 850 -12.23 -10.77 -11.32
N GLY A 851 -11.33 -11.45 -12.03
CA GLY A 851 -11.46 -11.81 -13.45
C GLY A 851 -10.38 -11.16 -14.30
N GLU A 852 -10.53 -11.27 -15.62
CA GLU A 852 -9.61 -10.70 -16.62
C GLU A 852 -10.41 -10.03 -17.75
N LEU A 853 -9.86 -8.97 -18.33
CA LEU A 853 -10.37 -8.26 -19.51
C LEU A 853 -9.44 -8.51 -20.69
N ILE A 854 -10.02 -8.86 -21.83
CA ILE A 854 -9.36 -8.85 -23.14
C ILE A 854 -9.83 -7.58 -23.86
N ALA A 855 -8.90 -6.65 -24.05
CA ALA A 855 -9.17 -5.37 -24.69
C ALA A 855 -7.89 -4.81 -25.33
N THR A 856 -8.04 -3.74 -26.09
CA THR A 856 -6.92 -2.88 -26.46
C THR A 856 -7.34 -1.42 -26.49
N PHE A 857 -6.38 -0.53 -26.25
CA PHE A 857 -6.63 0.90 -26.10
C PHE A 857 -5.57 1.66 -26.89
N GLU A 858 -6.00 2.61 -27.71
CA GLU A 858 -5.13 3.47 -28.50
C GLU A 858 -5.55 4.93 -28.32
N LEU A 859 -4.56 5.81 -28.16
CA LEU A 859 -4.72 7.25 -28.03
C LEU A 859 -4.07 7.90 -29.25
N ILE A 860 -4.89 8.49 -30.12
CA ILE A 860 -4.48 8.94 -31.44
C ILE A 860 -4.54 10.46 -31.47
N GLU A 861 -3.42 11.11 -31.80
CA GLU A 861 -3.39 12.54 -32.07
C GLU A 861 -4.06 12.81 -33.43
N LEU A 862 -5.03 13.73 -33.45
CA LEU A 862 -5.77 14.08 -34.67
C LEU A 862 -5.46 15.53 -35.05
N ASP A 863 -5.20 15.75 -36.35
CA ASP A 863 -5.08 17.09 -36.92
C ASP A 863 -6.44 17.57 -37.45
N TYR A 864 -7.10 18.41 -36.65
CA TYR A 864 -8.39 19.03 -37.03
C TYR A 864 -8.22 20.27 -37.94
N SER A 865 -7.00 20.60 -38.38
CA SER A 865 -6.72 21.82 -39.18
C SER A 865 -6.84 21.63 -40.71
N GLY A 866 -6.96 20.40 -41.21
CA GLY A 866 -7.05 20.09 -42.64
C GLY A 866 -8.35 19.40 -43.07
N TYR A 867 -8.90 19.80 -44.22
CA TYR A 867 -9.81 18.95 -45.00
C TYR A 867 -8.99 17.77 -45.54
N LEU A 868 -9.19 16.57 -45.00
CA LEU A 868 -8.51 15.37 -45.50
C LEU A 868 -9.52 14.25 -45.76
N GLU A 869 -9.76 13.98 -47.04
CA GLU A 869 -10.21 12.67 -47.51
C GLU A 869 -9.08 11.64 -47.25
N ASP A 870 -9.43 10.44 -46.78
CA ASP A 870 -8.55 9.27 -46.57
C ASP A 870 -7.48 9.33 -45.44
N VAL A 871 -7.80 9.86 -44.26
CA VAL A 871 -6.95 9.69 -43.05
C VAL A 871 -7.30 8.40 -42.32
N GLU A 872 -6.33 7.50 -42.14
CA GLU A 872 -6.47 6.37 -41.21
C GLU A 872 -6.20 6.81 -39.76
N PRO A 873 -6.93 6.25 -38.77
CA PRO A 873 -7.95 5.22 -38.93
C PRO A 873 -9.34 5.79 -39.28
N LYS A 874 -9.99 5.12 -40.24
CA LYS A 874 -11.35 5.44 -40.71
C LYS A 874 -12.37 5.51 -39.56
N GLU A 875 -13.47 6.23 -39.80
CA GLU A 875 -14.62 6.21 -38.90
C GLU A 875 -15.11 4.75 -38.71
N PRO A 876 -15.35 4.32 -37.47
CA PRO A 876 -15.74 2.94 -37.20
C PRO A 876 -17.23 2.68 -37.51
N ASP A 877 -17.54 1.44 -37.88
CA ASP A 877 -18.91 1.01 -38.16
C ASP A 877 -19.78 0.95 -36.89
N TYR A 878 -21.09 1.16 -37.07
CA TYR A 878 -22.06 1.07 -35.96
C TYR A 878 -22.33 -0.37 -35.53
N LEU A 879 -22.35 -0.59 -34.22
CA LEU A 879 -22.80 -1.84 -33.60
C LEU A 879 -24.34 -1.82 -33.47
N GLY A 880 -25.04 -2.37 -34.46
CA GLY A 880 -26.51 -2.45 -34.47
C GLY A 880 -27.17 -1.18 -34.99
N ASP A 881 -28.09 -0.58 -34.20
CA ASP A 881 -28.81 0.64 -34.60
C ASP A 881 -27.90 1.87 -34.49
N PRO A 882 -27.65 2.64 -35.57
CA PRO A 882 -26.84 3.86 -35.53
C PRO A 882 -27.30 4.89 -34.49
N ARG A 883 -28.60 4.93 -34.17
CA ARG A 883 -29.15 5.84 -33.15
C ARG A 883 -28.70 5.51 -31.74
N ALA A 884 -28.23 4.28 -31.50
CA ALA A 884 -27.67 3.88 -30.21
C ALA A 884 -26.25 4.44 -30.00
N GLY A 885 -25.58 4.94 -31.04
CA GLY A 885 -24.26 5.56 -30.94
C GLY A 885 -23.16 4.62 -30.44
N ARG A 886 -23.29 3.30 -30.69
CA ARG A 886 -22.32 2.28 -30.30
C ARG A 886 -21.57 1.79 -31.54
N PHE A 887 -20.30 1.44 -31.38
CA PHE A 887 -19.41 1.07 -32.49
C PHE A 887 -18.91 -0.36 -32.34
N ILE A 888 -18.69 -1.04 -33.46
CA ILE A 888 -18.07 -2.36 -33.49
C ILE A 888 -16.55 -2.23 -33.53
N ILE A 889 -15.85 -3.22 -32.98
CA ILE A 889 -14.38 -3.29 -33.10
C ILE A 889 -14.01 -3.47 -34.58
N PRO A 890 -13.14 -2.60 -35.16
CA PRO A 890 -12.78 -2.68 -36.57
C PRO A 890 -12.14 -4.02 -36.98
N GLU A 891 -12.34 -4.40 -38.24
CA GLU A 891 -11.70 -5.57 -38.83
C GLU A 891 -10.17 -5.48 -38.75
N GLY A 892 -9.52 -6.59 -38.39
CA GLY A 892 -8.08 -6.67 -38.17
C GLY A 892 -7.62 -6.33 -36.75
N ILE A 893 -8.45 -5.70 -35.92
CA ILE A 893 -8.24 -5.61 -34.46
C ILE A 893 -9.04 -6.72 -33.76
N CYS A 894 -10.27 -6.95 -34.22
CA CYS A 894 -11.09 -8.05 -33.71
C CYS A 894 -10.45 -9.41 -34.05
N PRO A 895 -10.44 -10.39 -33.13
CA PRO A 895 -9.90 -11.72 -33.40
C PRO A 895 -10.66 -12.39 -34.55
N VAL A 896 -9.93 -13.05 -35.46
CA VAL A 896 -10.53 -13.85 -36.52
C VAL A 896 -11.18 -15.07 -35.90
N LEU A 897 -12.48 -15.25 -36.10
CA LEU A 897 -13.23 -16.38 -35.55
C LEU A 897 -13.21 -17.57 -36.51
N LYS A 898 -13.12 -18.77 -35.95
CA LYS A 898 -13.31 -20.05 -36.63
C LYS A 898 -14.42 -20.82 -35.94
N GLU A 899 -15.13 -21.64 -36.70
CA GLU A 899 -16.17 -22.51 -36.16
C GLU A 899 -15.55 -23.74 -35.50
N PHE A 900 -15.96 -24.01 -34.26
CA PHE A 900 -15.57 -25.18 -33.48
C PHE A 900 -16.81 -25.90 -32.99
N ARG A 901 -16.79 -27.23 -33.01
CA ARG A 901 -17.80 -28.06 -32.35
C ARG A 901 -17.27 -28.52 -31.01
N ILE A 902 -17.99 -28.20 -29.94
CA ILE A 902 -17.72 -28.72 -28.60
C ILE A 902 -18.71 -29.84 -28.33
N GLU A 903 -18.21 -31.08 -28.29
CA GLU A 903 -18.98 -32.25 -27.89
C GLU A 903 -18.89 -32.46 -26.38
N ILE A 904 -20.04 -32.70 -25.75
CA ILE A 904 -20.20 -32.79 -24.30
C ILE A 904 -20.77 -34.17 -23.97
N LEU A 905 -20.08 -34.87 -23.08
CA LEU A 905 -20.49 -36.17 -22.54
C LEU A 905 -21.04 -36.01 -21.12
N PHE A 906 -22.35 -36.11 -20.96
CA PHE A 906 -23.04 -36.05 -19.66
C PHE A 906 -23.16 -37.44 -19.05
N TRP A 907 -22.29 -37.80 -18.10
CA TRP A 907 -22.36 -39.12 -17.45
C TRP A 907 -23.25 -39.13 -16.20
N GLY A 908 -23.00 -38.21 -15.26
CA GLY A 908 -23.74 -38.12 -14.02
C GLY A 908 -23.12 -37.16 -13.02
N LEU A 909 -23.84 -36.85 -11.95
CA LEU A 909 -23.40 -35.98 -10.85
C LEU A 909 -23.13 -36.81 -9.60
N ARG A 910 -22.19 -36.43 -8.74
CA ARG A 910 -21.88 -37.14 -7.47
C ARG A 910 -21.57 -36.14 -6.37
N ASP A 911 -21.82 -36.57 -5.12
CA ASP A 911 -21.46 -35.83 -3.91
C ASP A 911 -21.93 -34.36 -3.87
N LEU A 912 -23.13 -34.09 -4.40
CA LEU A 912 -23.71 -32.75 -4.36
C LEU A 912 -24.00 -32.34 -2.92
N LYS A 913 -23.48 -31.18 -2.51
CA LYS A 913 -23.68 -30.63 -1.17
C LYS A 913 -25.07 -30.03 -1.02
N ARG A 914 -25.56 -29.99 0.23
CA ARG A 914 -26.83 -29.33 0.58
C ARG A 914 -26.79 -27.84 0.23
N VAL A 915 -27.90 -27.32 -0.30
CA VAL A 915 -28.07 -25.90 -0.65
C VAL A 915 -29.19 -25.32 0.19
N ASN A 916 -28.91 -24.26 0.95
CA ASN A 916 -29.83 -23.65 1.92
C ASN A 916 -30.41 -24.67 2.92
N LEU A 917 -29.55 -25.58 3.43
CA LEU A 917 -29.88 -26.67 4.35
C LEU A 917 -30.72 -27.82 3.76
N PHE A 918 -31.17 -27.72 2.51
CA PHE A 918 -31.92 -28.77 1.81
C PHE A 918 -31.00 -29.67 0.97
N GLU A 919 -31.35 -30.95 0.88
CA GLU A 919 -30.67 -31.89 -0.02
C GLU A 919 -31.10 -31.65 -1.47
N VAL A 920 -30.17 -31.86 -2.39
CA VAL A 920 -30.42 -31.70 -3.83
C VAL A 920 -31.11 -32.94 -4.37
N ASP A 921 -32.27 -32.77 -5.00
CA ASP A 921 -33.07 -33.88 -5.53
C ASP A 921 -33.19 -33.89 -7.06
N GLN A 922 -33.37 -32.71 -7.66
CA GLN A 922 -33.57 -32.55 -9.11
C GLN A 922 -32.52 -31.66 -9.79
N PRO A 923 -31.26 -32.14 -9.89
CA PRO A 923 -30.20 -31.36 -10.50
C PRO A 923 -30.22 -31.41 -12.04
N GLN A 924 -29.70 -30.34 -12.65
CA GLN A 924 -29.49 -30.15 -14.07
C GLN A 924 -28.11 -29.49 -14.27
N VAL A 925 -27.44 -29.79 -15.37
CA VAL A 925 -26.16 -29.17 -15.74
C VAL A 925 -26.37 -28.25 -16.93
N ILE A 926 -25.82 -27.05 -16.86
CA ILE A 926 -25.79 -26.06 -17.94
C ILE A 926 -24.32 -25.80 -18.27
N ILE A 927 -23.95 -25.93 -19.53
CA ILE A 927 -22.61 -25.61 -20.02
C ILE A 927 -22.70 -24.39 -20.93
N GLU A 928 -21.86 -23.40 -20.68
CA GLU A 928 -21.77 -22.16 -21.47
C GLU A 928 -20.36 -21.98 -22.03
N CYS A 929 -20.27 -21.70 -23.33
CA CYS A 929 -19.03 -21.26 -23.98
C CYS A 929 -19.36 -20.25 -25.07
N ALA A 930 -18.61 -19.14 -25.14
CA ALA A 930 -18.80 -18.09 -26.15
C ALA A 930 -20.26 -17.59 -26.25
N GLY A 931 -20.99 -17.50 -25.13
CA GLY A 931 -22.39 -17.07 -25.07
C GLY A 931 -23.42 -18.11 -25.54
N LYS A 932 -23.00 -19.28 -26.03
CA LYS A 932 -23.88 -20.41 -26.34
C LYS A 932 -24.00 -21.34 -25.14
N LYS A 933 -25.24 -21.78 -24.85
CA LYS A 933 -25.57 -22.65 -23.73
C LYS A 933 -26.08 -24.01 -24.22
N VAL A 934 -25.64 -25.09 -23.59
CA VAL A 934 -26.18 -26.44 -23.72
C VAL A 934 -26.64 -26.92 -22.35
N GLU A 935 -27.88 -27.39 -22.28
CA GLU A 935 -28.46 -27.92 -21.05
C GLU A 935 -28.58 -29.44 -21.10
N SER A 936 -28.20 -30.11 -20.02
CA SER A 936 -28.57 -31.50 -19.80
C SER A 936 -30.07 -31.63 -19.54
N GLU A 937 -30.57 -32.86 -19.56
CA GLU A 937 -31.86 -33.14 -18.92
C GLU A 937 -31.79 -32.94 -17.40
N VAL A 938 -32.96 -32.85 -16.78
CA VAL A 938 -33.09 -32.80 -15.32
C VAL A 938 -33.10 -34.22 -14.79
N ILE A 939 -32.21 -34.54 -13.84
CA ILE A 939 -32.26 -35.82 -13.14
C ILE A 939 -33.47 -35.80 -12.22
N VAL A 940 -34.44 -36.70 -12.42
CA VAL A 940 -35.73 -36.68 -11.70
C VAL A 940 -35.59 -37.09 -10.24
N THR A 941 -34.68 -38.03 -9.94
CA THR A 941 -34.43 -38.54 -8.59
C THR A 941 -32.94 -38.84 -8.41
N TYR A 942 -32.19 -37.80 -8.04
CA TYR A 942 -30.72 -37.86 -7.94
C TYR A 942 -30.21 -38.96 -7.01
N LYS A 943 -30.91 -39.22 -5.91
CA LYS A 943 -30.51 -40.22 -4.91
C LYS A 943 -30.58 -41.66 -5.42
N GLU A 944 -31.54 -41.95 -6.30
CA GLU A 944 -31.74 -43.29 -6.82
C GLU A 944 -30.90 -43.52 -8.08
N ASN A 945 -30.91 -42.56 -9.00
CA ASN A 945 -30.15 -42.63 -10.23
C ASN A 945 -29.44 -41.29 -10.51
N PRO A 946 -28.16 -41.16 -10.16
CA PRO A 946 -27.41 -39.93 -10.34
C PRO A 946 -26.81 -39.75 -11.75
N ASN A 947 -27.28 -40.51 -12.75
CA ASN A 947 -26.77 -40.47 -14.13
C ASN A 947 -27.77 -39.80 -15.09
N PHE A 948 -27.25 -39.22 -16.15
CA PHE A 948 -28.05 -38.76 -17.28
C PHE A 948 -28.33 -39.92 -18.25
N THR A 949 -29.49 -39.90 -18.88
CA THR A 949 -29.93 -40.80 -19.94
C THR A 949 -29.50 -40.28 -21.31
N GLU A 950 -29.55 -38.95 -21.52
CA GLU A 950 -29.03 -38.30 -22.72
C GLU A 950 -27.54 -37.98 -22.54
N LEU A 951 -26.68 -38.90 -23.00
CA LEU A 951 -25.25 -38.86 -22.71
C LEU A 951 -24.44 -37.89 -23.58
N VAL A 952 -24.91 -37.54 -24.77
CA VAL A 952 -24.13 -36.75 -25.74
C VAL A 952 -24.94 -35.55 -26.21
N LYS A 953 -24.36 -34.37 -26.05
CA LYS A 953 -24.83 -33.13 -26.69
C LYS A 953 -23.65 -32.43 -27.35
N TYR A 954 -23.95 -31.49 -28.23
CA TYR A 954 -22.93 -30.65 -28.84
C TYR A 954 -23.42 -29.20 -28.93
N MET A 955 -22.46 -28.29 -29.01
CA MET A 955 -22.69 -26.90 -29.39
C MET A 955 -21.64 -26.48 -30.41
N ASP A 956 -22.10 -25.84 -31.48
CA ASP A 956 -21.23 -25.20 -32.45
C ASP A 956 -20.97 -23.77 -31.97
N VAL A 957 -19.71 -23.39 -31.76
CA VAL A 957 -19.28 -22.10 -31.22
C VAL A 957 -18.28 -21.45 -32.18
N GLU A 958 -18.26 -20.12 -32.21
CA GLU A 958 -17.25 -19.36 -32.94
C GLU A 958 -16.18 -18.92 -31.95
N LEU A 959 -14.96 -19.43 -32.11
CA LEU A 959 -13.83 -19.12 -31.23
C LEU A 959 -12.71 -18.45 -32.03
N PRO A 960 -11.92 -17.56 -31.41
CA PRO A 960 -10.74 -16.99 -32.05
C PRO A 960 -9.80 -18.05 -32.62
N GLU A 961 -9.17 -17.80 -33.75
CA GLU A 961 -8.11 -18.65 -34.27
C GLU A 961 -6.93 -18.74 -33.28
N GLN A 962 -6.64 -17.63 -32.59
CA GLN A 962 -5.66 -17.60 -31.54
C GLN A 962 -6.21 -18.24 -30.25
N VAL A 963 -5.76 -19.46 -29.97
CA VAL A 963 -6.17 -20.28 -28.80
C VAL A 963 -6.14 -19.51 -27.47
N TYR A 964 -5.15 -18.65 -27.24
CA TYR A 964 -5.04 -17.93 -25.96
C TYR A 964 -6.17 -16.91 -25.74
N LEU A 965 -6.87 -16.50 -26.80
CA LEU A 965 -8.05 -15.62 -26.73
C LEU A 965 -9.36 -16.39 -26.54
N HIS A 966 -9.33 -17.73 -26.51
CA HIS A 966 -10.55 -18.54 -26.36
C HIS A 966 -11.27 -18.19 -25.05
N PRO A 967 -12.61 -18.01 -25.08
CA PRO A 967 -13.42 -17.88 -23.89
C PRO A 967 -13.33 -19.14 -23.02
N PRO A 968 -13.46 -19.03 -21.69
CA PRO A 968 -13.50 -20.19 -20.83
C PRO A 968 -14.84 -20.93 -21.00
N LEU A 969 -14.82 -22.25 -20.78
CA LEU A 969 -16.03 -23.07 -20.73
C LEU A 969 -16.53 -23.14 -19.28
N SER A 970 -17.74 -22.64 -19.06
CA SER A 970 -18.36 -22.58 -17.74
C SER A 970 -19.39 -23.71 -17.57
N ILE A 971 -19.36 -24.35 -16.41
CA ILE A 971 -20.24 -25.46 -16.04
C ILE A 971 -21.02 -25.03 -14.80
N PHE A 972 -22.35 -25.05 -14.89
CA PHE A 972 -23.25 -24.73 -13.81
C PHE A 972 -24.07 -25.96 -13.45
N VAL A 973 -24.18 -26.26 -12.16
CA VAL A 973 -25.09 -27.27 -11.65
C VAL A 973 -26.20 -26.53 -10.93
N VAL A 974 -27.43 -26.70 -11.39
CA VAL A 974 -28.62 -26.06 -10.84
C VAL A 974 -29.64 -27.10 -10.38
N GLU A 975 -30.48 -26.76 -9.42
CA GLU A 975 -31.58 -27.59 -8.94
C GLU A 975 -32.91 -26.95 -9.32
N LYS A 976 -33.82 -27.72 -9.92
CA LYS A 976 -35.21 -27.29 -10.11
C LYS A 976 -36.02 -27.60 -8.86
N ARG A 977 -36.65 -26.58 -8.29
CA ARG A 977 -37.55 -26.68 -7.13
C ARG A 977 -39.00 -26.43 -7.55
N ALA A 978 -39.92 -26.75 -6.63
CA ALA A 978 -41.34 -26.46 -6.81
C ALA A 978 -41.59 -25.00 -7.24
N PHE A 979 -42.65 -24.79 -8.03
CA PHE A 979 -43.02 -23.49 -8.61
C PHE A 979 -42.00 -22.91 -9.61
N GLY A 980 -41.18 -23.75 -10.25
CA GLY A 980 -40.27 -23.34 -11.32
C GLY A 980 -39.08 -22.51 -10.85
N ARG A 981 -38.77 -22.52 -9.54
CA ARG A 981 -37.59 -21.86 -9.01
C ARG A 981 -36.35 -22.71 -9.28
N THR A 982 -35.33 -22.08 -9.85
CA THR A 982 -34.02 -22.70 -10.08
C THR A 982 -33.03 -22.17 -9.05
N VAL A 983 -32.28 -23.05 -8.41
CA VAL A 983 -31.27 -22.69 -7.40
C VAL A 983 -29.91 -23.20 -7.85
N LEU A 984 -28.87 -22.36 -7.79
CA LEU A 984 -27.51 -22.78 -8.10
C LEU A 984 -26.95 -23.71 -7.01
N VAL A 985 -26.43 -24.86 -7.41
CA VAL A 985 -25.77 -25.85 -6.54
C VAL A 985 -24.25 -25.69 -6.57
N GLY A 986 -23.67 -25.41 -7.74
CA GLY A 986 -22.23 -25.22 -7.87
C GLY A 986 -21.81 -24.79 -9.27
N THR A 987 -20.59 -24.25 -9.38
CA THR A 987 -20.00 -23.80 -10.64
C THR A 987 -18.58 -24.31 -10.80
N HIS A 988 -18.17 -24.52 -12.05
CA HIS A 988 -16.80 -24.83 -12.43
C HIS A 988 -16.44 -24.12 -13.73
N VAL A 989 -15.18 -23.70 -13.88
CA VAL A 989 -14.70 -22.99 -15.07
C VAL A 989 -13.45 -23.69 -15.61
N VAL A 990 -13.53 -24.09 -16.86
CA VAL A 990 -12.42 -24.62 -17.65
C VAL A 990 -11.79 -23.47 -18.42
N SER A 991 -10.58 -23.08 -18.01
CA SER A 991 -9.90 -21.89 -18.57
C SER A 991 -9.30 -22.08 -19.96
N ASP A 992 -9.01 -23.34 -20.35
CA ASP A 992 -8.38 -23.70 -21.62
C ASP A 992 -9.09 -24.92 -22.21
N VAL A 993 -9.93 -24.67 -23.20
CA VAL A 993 -10.76 -25.69 -23.87
C VAL A 993 -9.89 -26.59 -24.77
N MET A 994 -8.74 -26.11 -25.23
CA MET A 994 -7.85 -26.87 -26.11
C MET A 994 -7.15 -28.03 -25.39
N LYS A 995 -7.19 -28.10 -24.06
CA LYS A 995 -6.80 -29.31 -23.31
C LYS A 995 -7.62 -30.54 -23.68
N PHE A 996 -8.79 -30.34 -24.25
CA PHE A 996 -9.73 -31.38 -24.67
C PHE A 996 -9.78 -31.52 -26.19
N SER A 997 -8.96 -30.78 -26.94
CA SER A 997 -8.88 -31.00 -28.37
C SER A 997 -8.28 -32.39 -28.65
N PRO A 998 -8.68 -33.04 -29.75
CA PRO A 998 -7.95 -34.19 -30.24
C PRO A 998 -6.47 -33.82 -30.33
N ARG A 999 -5.58 -34.72 -29.90
CA ARG A 999 -4.16 -34.55 -30.21
C ARG A 999 -4.06 -34.62 -31.72
N GLU A 1000 -3.83 -33.50 -32.37
CA GLU A 1000 -3.37 -33.52 -33.76
C GLU A 1000 -2.16 -34.45 -33.80
N LEU A 1001 -2.21 -35.46 -34.67
CA LEU A 1001 -1.04 -36.24 -35.04
C LEU A 1001 0.07 -35.25 -35.33
N GLU A 1002 1.13 -35.30 -34.54
CA GLU A 1002 2.32 -34.47 -34.72
C GLU A 1002 2.62 -34.40 -36.22
N GLU A 1003 2.52 -33.20 -36.81
CA GLU A 1003 3.10 -32.97 -38.12
C GLU A 1003 4.55 -33.43 -38.02
N GLU A 1004 4.86 -34.54 -38.69
CA GLU A 1004 6.24 -35.00 -38.80
C GLU A 1004 7.06 -33.80 -39.29
N PRO A 1005 8.19 -33.49 -38.63
CA PRO A 1005 9.02 -32.38 -39.06
C PRO A 1005 9.39 -32.63 -40.53
N GLU A 1006 9.02 -31.67 -41.40
CA GLU A 1006 9.41 -31.70 -42.80
C GLU A 1006 10.89 -32.02 -42.90
N ASP A 1007 11.14 -33.20 -43.46
CA ASP A 1007 12.45 -33.80 -43.62
C ASP A 1007 13.33 -32.80 -44.38
N MET A 1008 14.39 -32.35 -43.71
CA MET A 1008 15.45 -31.55 -44.32
C MET A 1008 16.03 -32.34 -45.50
N SER A 1009 15.63 -31.96 -46.73
CA SER A 1009 16.26 -32.47 -47.93
C SER A 1009 17.75 -32.08 -47.91
N LYS A 1010 18.58 -33.13 -48.00
CA LYS A 1010 20.05 -33.18 -47.98
C LYS A 1010 20.80 -32.07 -48.71
#